data_AF-A0A6P6VJG6-F1
#
_entry.id   AF-A0A6P6VJG6-F1
#
_cell.length_a   1.000
_cell.length_b   1.000
_cell.length_c   1.000
_cell.angle_alpha   90.00
_cell.angle_beta   90.00
_cell.angle_gamma   90.00
#
_symmetry.space_group_name_H-M   'P 1'
#
loop_
_entity.id
_entity.type
_entity.pdbx_description
1 polymer ?
#
loop_
_entity_poly.entity_id
_entity_poly.type
_entity_poly.pdbx_seq_one_letter_code
_entity_poly.pdbx_strand_id
1 'polypeptide(L)'
;MSDSPQLEVVRRFLGFDKAVGALHNKVWVFWFNELSLSFRELADQLLHMHIFFASGCSIHLSAVYARCSRVGRRDLWTALEGLAGKGVGPWLVAGDFNVISNTEERVGGSPANARNMEEFNDAIGNCSLSEVPFDGALFTWTNGRVWQRLDRALMNQEWADGYELSHVSHLSRGRSDHAPLLINCHNGNHSKRSFRFLHVWRKHSSFLEVVQQGWAVPVEGEGMPKFYNKLRAVKGCLQVWNSQVFGKIFSKVREAEALMKQREEQFDSERDSAARAALEEAKTAYARSLALEAEYWRQKAGIKWLQVGDANSAFFHSHCRQRRNFNFVARIRDGSGTWLENTQAIQQLAVEFFSALFASDHQRGHSPVMPFSIPQVSPADNDMLSALPDMAELKGVVFALDIDSAPGPDGFGAGFYQACWDIIQCDLLEAVQAFFQGMRLPRSFTSTSIILLPKIAGAMQWKDFCPISLCNVCSKIISKLVSDWLGRVLPALVSPWQTGFVPGRGITDNILLTQELVADLDRRLRHPNLMLKLDIEKAYDRVEWPFLLYMLRQFGFAEQVVDMFFRLVSNNWFSVLVNGEAAGFFKSSRGVRQGDPVSPGLFVLVAEFLGRGLQHLLGLHPGRCFATAGCPVPYLAFTDDMLLFTRCSEECLSAIKGFLLEYETASGQRVNVNKSSFFLPSRATPDQEQLVTRVLGFRKQAFPFIYLGAPIYKGRRRGVLFDDILSRMRDRLGHWSTKLLSFGGKLVLARHVLASLPMYLLQVLNLPKVVLTQLGKICNSFLWDNKGERRIHWSSWDKLCFPIDEGGLGFRSFKDMARAFAVKLWWRFRLGESVWAKFMHVKYIKGVHPAEASVEQATGTWRRLVAIRHMAEQNIRWSLGEGLVDFWKDRWVFHEPLETVVDRSLKPHFIVSEFITRDGWDETRLAQWVPGFVIQAIKDVPHDLDRKDMMVWVPSPTGGFTVKSAWDVLRQRRHRSVVDSLLWPSILPAKMSFFAWRLVRNFLPLDVTLRDRGLILPSWCGCCYLEEEALLHVFLTGPVALEVWRRVSGRFGFQLRNCSRMASESGALSGHAMRGRQNTSRGGLFFGSAWEGRASGGGLLRDSQGRLIFAFYKEFGEQDVLEAESLALLFGLQVCAQRGICPSLIEVDSKTLVQLLASGVIAKWPLCNVLRKIRDILDGFSASISHVFREANSSADRLAAVGAGGTWVYDQAHQLPPLVRASINLDSRGVPGLRWVIEED
;
A
#
# COMPACT_ATOMS: atom_id res chain seq x y z
N MET A 1 -48.10 22.74 -27.17
CA MET A 1 -47.95 21.65 -26.19
C MET A 1 -49.20 20.80 -26.28
N SER A 2 -49.09 19.54 -26.70
CA SER A 2 -50.24 18.72 -27.09
C SER A 2 -50.82 17.96 -25.90
N ASP A 3 -52.05 18.27 -25.49
CA ASP A 3 -52.84 17.43 -24.60
C ASP A 3 -53.29 16.18 -25.35
N SER A 4 -52.57 15.07 -25.17
CA SER A 4 -53.00 13.77 -25.66
C SER A 4 -54.09 13.22 -24.74
N PRO A 5 -55.26 12.77 -25.26
CA PRO A 5 -56.33 12.19 -24.45
C PRO A 5 -55.85 11.02 -23.57
N GLN A 6 -54.82 10.30 -24.01
CA GLN A 6 -54.24 9.17 -23.29
C GLN A 6 -53.47 9.58 -22.03
N LEU A 7 -52.79 10.74 -22.05
CA LEU A 7 -52.03 11.27 -20.92
C LEU A 7 -52.96 11.56 -19.73
N GLU A 8 -54.10 12.18 -20.01
CA GLU A 8 -55.08 12.56 -19.02
C GLU A 8 -55.77 11.34 -18.36
N VAL A 9 -56.02 10.28 -19.14
CA VAL A 9 -56.52 9.00 -18.62
C VAL A 9 -55.51 8.39 -17.64
N VAL A 10 -54.23 8.35 -18.01
CA VAL A 10 -53.17 7.80 -17.16
C VAL A 10 -52.95 8.66 -15.91
N ARG A 11 -53.00 9.99 -16.03
CA ARG A 11 -52.91 10.91 -14.88
C ARG A 11 -53.99 10.59 -13.83
N ARG A 12 -55.25 10.47 -14.26
CA ARG A 12 -56.38 10.17 -13.38
C ARG A 12 -56.26 8.78 -12.76
N PHE A 13 -55.84 7.78 -13.54
CA PHE A 13 -55.65 6.41 -13.05
C PHE A 13 -54.55 6.33 -11.98
N LEU A 14 -53.45 7.05 -12.17
CA LEU A 14 -52.33 7.09 -11.22
C LEU A 14 -52.57 8.05 -10.03
N GLY A 15 -53.65 8.84 -10.06
CA GLY A 15 -54.04 9.73 -8.96
C GLY A 15 -53.20 11.01 -8.83
N PHE A 16 -52.49 11.44 -9.88
CA PHE A 16 -51.71 12.69 -9.85
C PHE A 16 -52.57 13.91 -10.19
N ASP A 17 -52.26 15.08 -9.62
CA ASP A 17 -53.03 16.30 -9.86
C ASP A 17 -52.79 16.93 -11.24
N LYS A 18 -51.54 16.89 -11.71
CA LYS A 18 -51.10 17.54 -12.95
C LYS A 18 -50.26 16.59 -13.80
N ALA A 19 -50.30 16.78 -15.11
CA ALA A 19 -49.47 16.06 -16.06
C ALA A 19 -49.09 16.92 -17.26
N VAL A 20 -47.97 16.61 -17.91
CA VAL A 20 -47.56 17.22 -19.18
C VAL A 20 -46.83 16.22 -20.07
N GLY A 21 -47.09 16.28 -21.37
CA GLY A 21 -46.35 15.56 -22.40
C GLY A 21 -45.30 16.46 -23.05
N ALA A 22 -44.07 15.96 -23.17
CA ALA A 22 -42.92 16.68 -23.71
C ALA A 22 -42.14 15.82 -24.73
N LEU A 23 -41.24 16.46 -25.49
CA LEU A 23 -40.39 15.83 -26.50
C LEU A 23 -41.20 15.04 -27.55
N HIS A 24 -42.17 15.70 -28.17
CA HIS A 24 -43.12 15.05 -29.09
C HIS A 24 -43.90 13.90 -28.42
N ASN A 25 -44.30 14.13 -27.16
CA ASN A 25 -45.08 13.19 -26.34
C ASN A 25 -44.36 11.87 -26.00
N LYS A 26 -43.02 11.86 -26.04
CA LYS A 26 -42.18 10.71 -25.66
C LYS A 26 -41.86 10.67 -24.16
N VAL A 27 -41.91 11.82 -23.49
CA VAL A 27 -41.71 11.92 -22.04
C VAL A 27 -42.98 12.50 -21.42
N TRP A 28 -43.54 11.77 -20.46
CA TRP A 28 -44.69 12.22 -19.67
C TRP A 28 -44.24 12.51 -18.25
N VAL A 29 -44.63 13.66 -17.72
CA VAL A 29 -44.33 14.07 -16.35
C VAL A 29 -45.64 14.20 -15.59
N PHE A 30 -45.71 13.61 -14.39
CA PHE A 30 -46.86 13.63 -13.51
C PHE A 30 -46.43 14.17 -12.13
N TRP A 31 -47.23 15.03 -11.50
CA TRP A 31 -46.90 15.59 -10.19
C TRP A 31 -48.13 16.04 -9.40
N PHE A 32 -47.94 16.23 -8.09
CA PHE A 32 -48.96 16.74 -7.16
C PHE A 32 -48.95 18.27 -7.06
N ASN A 33 -50.07 18.85 -6.63
CA ASN A 33 -50.26 20.31 -6.52
C ASN A 33 -49.28 21.00 -5.57
N GLU A 34 -48.67 20.25 -4.66
CA GLU A 34 -47.64 20.69 -3.71
C GLU A 34 -46.35 21.16 -4.39
N LEU A 35 -46.15 20.80 -5.67
CA LEU A 35 -44.99 21.16 -6.48
C LEU A 35 -45.39 22.15 -7.58
N SER A 36 -44.62 23.23 -7.68
CA SER A 36 -44.69 24.15 -8.82
C SER A 36 -43.52 23.89 -9.76
N LEU A 37 -43.79 23.66 -11.04
CA LEU A 37 -42.76 23.32 -12.04
C LEU A 37 -42.77 24.34 -13.18
N SER A 38 -41.57 24.72 -13.63
CA SER A 38 -41.36 25.37 -14.93
C SER A 38 -40.54 24.45 -15.83
N PHE A 39 -40.87 24.41 -17.12
CA PHE A 39 -40.32 23.45 -18.08
C PHE A 39 -39.60 24.17 -19.21
N ARG A 40 -38.52 23.57 -19.70
CA ARG A 40 -37.81 24.00 -20.90
C ARG A 40 -37.31 22.80 -21.69
N GLU A 41 -37.78 22.65 -22.92
CA GLU A 41 -37.19 21.70 -23.87
C GLU A 41 -35.92 22.34 -24.46
N LEU A 42 -34.78 21.68 -24.31
CA LEU A 42 -33.48 22.21 -24.72
C LEU A 42 -32.87 21.44 -25.90
N ALA A 43 -33.33 20.21 -26.12
CA ALA A 43 -33.05 19.37 -27.28
C ALA A 43 -34.19 18.35 -27.44
N ASP A 44 -34.32 17.72 -28.61
CA ASP A 44 -35.30 16.63 -28.89
C ASP A 44 -35.16 15.38 -28.00
N GLN A 45 -34.20 15.39 -27.07
CA GLN A 45 -33.81 14.28 -26.20
C GLN A 45 -33.77 14.69 -24.71
N LEU A 46 -34.04 15.96 -24.38
CA LEU A 46 -33.81 16.52 -23.04
C LEU A 46 -34.93 17.51 -22.64
N LEU A 47 -35.72 17.10 -21.64
CA LEU A 47 -36.66 17.98 -20.94
C LEU A 47 -36.01 18.48 -19.66
N HIS A 48 -35.81 19.78 -19.51
CA HIS A 48 -35.32 20.40 -18.27
C HIS A 48 -36.47 21.00 -17.48
N MET A 49 -36.47 20.79 -16.18
CA MET A 49 -37.50 21.22 -15.24
C MET A 49 -36.85 21.94 -14.07
N HIS A 50 -37.43 23.07 -13.67
CA HIS A 50 -37.11 23.75 -12.43
C HIS A 50 -38.31 23.65 -11.51
N ILE A 51 -38.12 22.96 -10.39
CA ILE A 51 -39.14 22.55 -9.44
C ILE A 51 -39.01 23.41 -8.19
N PHE A 52 -40.11 24.02 -7.76
CA PHE A 52 -40.22 24.84 -6.56
C PHE A 52 -41.09 24.12 -5.52
N PHE A 53 -40.60 24.10 -4.29
CA PHE A 53 -41.30 23.55 -3.13
C PHE A 53 -41.96 24.67 -2.32
N ALA A 54 -43.02 24.34 -1.61
CA ALA A 54 -43.69 25.27 -0.69
C ALA A 54 -42.77 25.83 0.41
N SER A 55 -41.65 25.16 0.70
CA SER A 55 -40.61 25.62 1.64
C SER A 55 -39.75 26.79 1.14
N GLY A 56 -39.91 27.19 -0.12
CA GLY A 56 -39.04 28.19 -0.78
C GLY A 56 -37.76 27.61 -1.39
N CYS A 57 -37.50 26.30 -1.21
CA CYS A 57 -36.42 25.61 -1.91
C CYS A 57 -36.76 25.36 -3.38
N SER A 58 -35.75 25.25 -4.23
CA SER A 58 -35.92 24.83 -5.61
C SER A 58 -34.83 23.86 -6.06
N ILE A 59 -35.16 22.98 -7.00
CA ILE A 59 -34.25 22.02 -7.60
C ILE A 59 -34.44 21.97 -9.11
N HIS A 60 -33.41 21.52 -9.81
CA HIS A 60 -33.45 21.27 -11.24
C HIS A 60 -33.48 19.78 -11.53
N LEU A 61 -34.36 19.36 -12.43
CA LEU A 61 -34.49 17.98 -12.90
C LEU A 61 -34.45 17.95 -14.43
N SER A 62 -33.51 17.20 -15.01
CA SER A 62 -33.46 16.96 -16.45
C SER A 62 -33.86 15.52 -16.76
N ALA A 63 -34.95 15.33 -17.48
CA ALA A 63 -35.38 14.03 -17.98
C ALA A 63 -34.78 13.76 -19.37
N VAL A 64 -34.10 12.62 -19.52
CA VAL A 64 -33.36 12.22 -20.72
C VAL A 64 -34.08 11.09 -21.46
N TYR A 65 -34.22 11.23 -22.77
CA TYR A 65 -34.57 10.16 -23.69
C TYR A 65 -33.67 10.22 -24.93
N ALA A 66 -32.51 9.58 -24.83
CA ALA A 66 -31.45 9.70 -25.81
C ALA A 66 -31.70 8.85 -27.07
N ARG A 67 -31.17 9.25 -28.21
CA ARG A 67 -31.19 8.50 -29.47
C ARG A 67 -30.26 7.28 -29.39
N CYS A 68 -30.59 6.22 -30.12
CA CYS A 68 -29.78 4.99 -30.14
C CYS A 68 -28.46 5.13 -30.93
N SER A 69 -28.37 6.09 -31.87
CA SER A 69 -27.17 6.31 -32.68
C SER A 69 -26.15 7.20 -31.97
N ARG A 70 -24.85 6.91 -32.17
CA ARG A 70 -23.74 7.69 -31.59
C ARG A 70 -23.83 9.16 -31.97
N VAL A 71 -23.93 9.44 -33.27
CA VAL A 71 -23.97 10.82 -33.79
C VAL A 71 -25.20 11.56 -33.28
N GLY A 72 -26.36 10.88 -33.21
CA GLY A 72 -27.61 11.48 -32.74
C GLY A 72 -27.58 11.92 -31.27
N ARG A 73 -26.72 11.35 -30.42
CA ARG A 73 -26.59 11.75 -29.00
C ARG A 73 -25.73 13.00 -28.79
N ARG A 74 -24.98 13.47 -29.79
CA ARG A 74 -24.10 14.64 -29.63
C ARG A 74 -24.86 15.90 -29.27
N ASP A 75 -26.06 16.09 -29.82
CA ASP A 75 -26.91 17.23 -29.48
C ASP A 75 -27.37 17.20 -28.02
N LEU A 76 -27.63 16.00 -27.46
CA LEU A 76 -27.93 15.82 -26.05
C LEU A 76 -26.73 16.20 -25.17
N TRP A 77 -25.51 15.78 -25.54
CA TRP A 77 -24.29 16.13 -24.82
C TRP A 77 -24.07 17.64 -24.79
N THR A 78 -24.16 18.30 -25.95
CA THR A 78 -24.05 19.77 -26.06
C THR A 78 -25.10 20.48 -25.21
N ALA A 79 -26.35 19.98 -25.17
CA ALA A 79 -27.42 20.57 -24.37
C ALA A 79 -27.16 20.45 -22.86
N LEU A 80 -26.68 19.28 -22.40
CA LEU A 80 -26.31 19.05 -21.00
C LEU A 80 -25.12 19.93 -20.59
N GLU A 81 -24.10 20.05 -21.44
CA GLU A 81 -22.93 20.90 -21.19
C GLU A 81 -23.32 22.40 -21.14
N GLY A 82 -24.20 22.83 -22.04
CA GLY A 82 -24.75 24.18 -22.06
C GLY A 82 -25.59 24.52 -20.83
N LEU A 83 -26.27 23.54 -20.22
CA LEU A 83 -26.91 23.69 -18.91
C LEU A 83 -25.85 23.83 -17.81
N ALA A 84 -24.92 22.89 -17.73
CA ALA A 84 -23.88 22.89 -16.69
C ALA A 84 -23.08 24.20 -16.67
N GLY A 85 -22.76 24.77 -17.83
CA GLY A 85 -22.04 26.04 -17.96
C GLY A 85 -22.77 27.27 -17.41
N LYS A 86 -24.09 27.21 -17.21
CA LYS A 86 -24.90 28.32 -16.69
C LYS A 86 -24.95 28.39 -15.16
N GLY A 87 -24.31 27.46 -14.45
CA GLY A 87 -24.35 27.43 -12.98
C GLY A 87 -25.73 27.06 -12.44
N VAL A 88 -26.27 25.93 -12.91
CA VAL A 88 -27.55 25.38 -12.43
C VAL A 88 -27.38 25.00 -10.96
N GLY A 89 -28.38 25.33 -10.13
CA GLY A 89 -28.43 25.02 -8.70
C GLY A 89 -28.40 23.50 -8.40
N PRO A 90 -29.01 23.01 -7.31
CA PRO A 90 -29.15 21.56 -7.09
C PRO A 90 -29.77 20.86 -8.31
N TRP A 91 -29.00 20.06 -9.04
CA TRP A 91 -29.38 19.50 -10.34
C TRP A 91 -29.26 17.98 -10.39
N LEU A 92 -30.34 17.33 -10.79
CA LEU A 92 -30.44 15.91 -11.06
C LEU A 92 -30.79 15.68 -12.55
N VAL A 93 -30.14 14.72 -13.18
CA VAL A 93 -30.38 14.30 -14.57
C VAL A 93 -30.72 12.82 -14.56
N ALA A 94 -31.87 12.41 -15.08
CA ALA A 94 -32.27 11.01 -15.06
C ALA A 94 -33.01 10.59 -16.33
N GLY A 95 -32.90 9.32 -16.71
CA GLY A 95 -33.63 8.74 -17.83
C GLY A 95 -32.81 7.73 -18.63
N ASP A 96 -33.25 7.46 -19.85
CA ASP A 96 -32.62 6.51 -20.77
C ASP A 96 -31.57 7.20 -21.64
N PHE A 97 -30.30 6.86 -21.41
CA PHE A 97 -29.17 7.41 -22.15
C PHE A 97 -28.81 6.61 -23.41
N ASN A 98 -29.41 5.44 -23.63
CA ASN A 98 -29.13 4.56 -24.76
C ASN A 98 -27.64 4.26 -24.99
N VAL A 99 -26.84 4.31 -23.92
CA VAL A 99 -25.40 4.06 -23.94
C VAL A 99 -24.94 3.49 -22.60
N ILE A 100 -23.98 2.58 -22.66
CA ILE A 100 -23.29 2.04 -21.49
C ILE A 100 -22.03 2.87 -21.20
N SER A 101 -21.63 2.97 -19.94
CA SER A 101 -20.41 3.64 -19.49
C SER A 101 -19.16 2.74 -19.60
N ASN A 102 -19.34 1.42 -19.47
CA ASN A 102 -18.29 0.42 -19.53
C ASN A 102 -18.82 -0.93 -20.07
N THR A 103 -17.91 -1.88 -20.33
CA THR A 103 -18.27 -3.18 -20.92
C THR A 103 -18.99 -4.14 -19.98
N GLU A 104 -18.86 -3.98 -18.67
CA GLU A 104 -19.50 -4.87 -17.67
C GLU A 104 -21.01 -4.64 -17.58
N GLU A 105 -21.46 -3.45 -17.98
CA GLU A 105 -22.88 -3.08 -18.05
C GLU A 105 -23.60 -3.67 -19.27
N ARG A 106 -22.99 -4.65 -19.94
CA ARG A 106 -23.59 -5.37 -21.06
C ARG A 106 -23.31 -6.86 -20.98
N VAL A 107 -24.35 -7.66 -21.22
CA VAL A 107 -24.22 -9.10 -21.43
C VAL A 107 -24.96 -9.50 -22.71
N GLY A 108 -24.28 -10.27 -23.55
CA GLY A 108 -24.81 -10.76 -24.84
C GLY A 108 -24.61 -9.81 -26.03
N GLY A 109 -24.66 -10.40 -27.23
CA GLY A 109 -24.51 -9.70 -28.52
C GLY A 109 -23.06 -9.36 -28.89
N SER A 110 -22.90 -8.55 -29.94
CA SER A 110 -21.59 -8.09 -30.44
C SER A 110 -20.88 -7.14 -29.45
N PRO A 111 -19.54 -7.07 -29.48
CA PRO A 111 -18.76 -6.16 -28.62
C PRO A 111 -19.25 -4.71 -28.70
N ALA A 112 -19.31 -4.04 -27.54
CA ALA A 112 -19.72 -2.64 -27.46
C ALA A 112 -18.68 -1.70 -28.11
N ASN A 113 -19.16 -0.61 -28.71
CA ASN A 113 -18.29 0.37 -29.35
C ASN A 113 -17.60 1.25 -28.29
N ALA A 114 -16.27 1.13 -28.18
CA ALA A 114 -15.46 1.90 -27.23
C ALA A 114 -15.64 3.42 -27.33
N ARG A 115 -15.82 3.96 -28.55
CA ARG A 115 -16.00 5.40 -28.76
C ARG A 115 -17.33 5.93 -28.23
N ASN A 116 -18.38 5.09 -28.18
CA ASN A 116 -19.66 5.49 -27.59
C ASN A 116 -19.53 5.69 -26.08
N MET A 117 -18.76 4.81 -25.41
CA MET A 117 -18.52 4.88 -23.97
C MET A 117 -17.64 6.09 -23.63
N GLU A 118 -16.60 6.33 -24.44
CA GLU A 118 -15.72 7.49 -24.29
C GLU A 118 -16.49 8.82 -24.38
N GLU A 119 -17.26 9.04 -25.46
CA GLU A 119 -18.05 10.28 -25.61
C GLU A 119 -19.08 10.48 -24.49
N PHE A 120 -19.70 9.41 -24.00
CA PHE A 120 -20.64 9.50 -22.88
C PHE A 120 -19.94 9.92 -21.59
N ASN A 121 -18.85 9.23 -21.23
CA ASN A 121 -18.10 9.51 -20.00
C ASN A 121 -17.47 10.92 -20.03
N ASP A 122 -17.02 11.38 -21.21
CA ASP A 122 -16.51 12.73 -21.41
C ASP A 122 -17.61 13.78 -21.16
N ALA A 123 -18.80 13.60 -21.76
CA ALA A 123 -19.93 14.53 -21.58
C ALA A 123 -20.37 14.64 -20.10
N ILE A 124 -20.48 13.51 -19.39
CA ILE A 124 -20.83 13.50 -17.96
C ILE A 124 -19.74 14.20 -17.14
N GLY A 125 -18.47 13.94 -17.44
CA GLY A 125 -17.33 14.58 -16.79
C GLY A 125 -17.30 16.10 -17.01
N ASN A 126 -17.57 16.55 -18.24
CA ASN A 126 -17.67 17.97 -18.59
C ASN A 126 -18.77 18.66 -17.77
N CYS A 127 -19.94 18.01 -17.69
CA CYS A 127 -21.09 18.49 -16.93
C CYS A 127 -20.89 18.45 -15.41
N SER A 128 -19.78 17.90 -14.90
CA SER A 128 -19.55 17.78 -13.45
C SER A 128 -20.57 16.88 -12.75
N LEU A 129 -21.16 15.95 -13.49
CA LEU A 129 -22.19 15.06 -13.00
C LEU A 129 -21.56 13.79 -12.46
N SER A 130 -22.17 13.25 -11.41
CA SER A 130 -21.77 12.00 -10.78
C SER A 130 -22.96 11.06 -10.70
N GLU A 131 -22.74 9.77 -10.95
CA GLU A 131 -23.83 8.78 -10.92
C GLU A 131 -24.38 8.62 -9.50
N VAL A 132 -25.71 8.58 -9.39
CA VAL A 132 -26.39 8.29 -8.12
C VAL A 132 -26.28 6.79 -7.84
N PRO A 133 -25.80 6.36 -6.66
CA PRO A 133 -25.72 4.94 -6.32
C PRO A 133 -27.08 4.26 -6.40
N PHE A 134 -27.11 3.00 -6.85
CA PHE A 134 -28.35 2.25 -7.03
C PHE A 134 -28.37 0.89 -6.32
N ASP A 135 -29.58 0.38 -6.10
CA ASP A 135 -29.85 -1.03 -5.80
C ASP A 135 -30.84 -1.65 -6.81
N GLY A 136 -31.06 -2.96 -6.70
CA GLY A 136 -31.89 -3.68 -7.66
C GLY A 136 -31.08 -4.24 -8.82
N ALA A 137 -31.75 -4.60 -9.92
CA ALA A 137 -31.14 -5.35 -11.01
C ALA A 137 -29.97 -4.59 -11.66
N LEU A 138 -28.86 -5.30 -11.96
CA LEU A 138 -27.68 -4.69 -12.60
C LEU A 138 -27.98 -4.06 -13.97
N PHE A 139 -28.89 -4.68 -14.73
CA PHE A 139 -29.30 -4.22 -16.05
C PHE A 139 -30.71 -3.65 -15.98
N THR A 140 -30.88 -2.46 -16.55
CA THR A 140 -32.18 -1.78 -16.61
C THR A 140 -32.95 -2.18 -17.85
N TRP A 141 -32.28 -2.58 -18.94
CA TRP A 141 -32.90 -2.94 -20.22
C TRP A 141 -32.59 -4.37 -20.68
N THR A 142 -33.55 -5.06 -21.31
CA THR A 142 -33.29 -6.27 -22.10
C THR A 142 -34.28 -6.51 -23.23
N ASN A 143 -33.82 -7.10 -24.33
CA ASN A 143 -34.66 -7.72 -25.35
C ASN A 143 -34.69 -9.26 -25.29
N GLY A 144 -34.25 -9.85 -24.17
CA GLY A 144 -34.16 -11.30 -23.96
C GLY A 144 -32.88 -11.94 -24.51
N ARG A 145 -32.17 -11.30 -25.45
CA ARG A 145 -30.87 -11.77 -25.98
C ARG A 145 -29.69 -10.94 -25.48
N VAL A 146 -29.92 -9.65 -25.27
CA VAL A 146 -28.93 -8.66 -24.83
C VAL A 146 -29.48 -7.96 -23.60
N TRP A 147 -28.61 -7.73 -22.62
CA TRP A 147 -28.90 -7.07 -21.35
C TRP A 147 -27.98 -5.88 -21.20
N GLN A 148 -28.53 -4.69 -20.88
CA GLN A 148 -27.76 -3.46 -20.78
C GLN A 148 -28.24 -2.56 -19.63
N ARG A 149 -27.34 -1.76 -19.06
CA ARG A 149 -27.71 -0.63 -18.17
C ARG A 149 -27.74 0.67 -18.95
N LEU A 150 -28.93 1.07 -19.39
CA LEU A 150 -29.17 2.25 -20.21
C LEU A 150 -29.79 3.40 -19.41
N ASP A 151 -30.58 3.08 -18.40
CA ASP A 151 -31.31 4.02 -17.56
C ASP A 151 -30.47 4.40 -16.34
N ARG A 152 -30.34 5.70 -16.06
CA ARG A 152 -29.49 6.20 -14.97
C ARG A 152 -30.04 7.46 -14.34
N ALA A 153 -29.57 7.78 -13.13
CA ALA A 153 -29.65 9.12 -12.55
C ALA A 153 -28.25 9.63 -12.23
N LEU A 154 -28.01 10.92 -12.49
CA LEU A 154 -26.76 11.63 -12.29
C LEU A 154 -27.03 12.93 -11.54
N MET A 155 -26.16 13.34 -10.62
CA MET A 155 -26.32 14.54 -9.80
C MET A 155 -25.08 15.45 -9.89
N ASN A 156 -25.29 16.77 -9.78
CA ASN A 156 -24.20 17.74 -9.65
C ASN A 156 -23.77 17.93 -8.18
N GLN A 157 -22.72 18.73 -7.97
CA GLN A 157 -22.18 18.99 -6.63
C GLN A 157 -23.18 19.70 -5.71
N GLU A 158 -23.94 20.66 -6.24
CA GLU A 158 -24.93 21.40 -5.45
C GLU A 158 -26.09 20.51 -4.96
N TRP A 159 -26.53 19.54 -5.77
CA TRP A 159 -27.49 18.52 -5.33
C TRP A 159 -26.92 17.71 -4.17
N ALA A 160 -25.68 17.24 -4.32
CA ALA A 160 -25.01 16.47 -3.29
C ALA A 160 -24.76 17.29 -2.00
N ASP A 161 -24.67 18.62 -2.09
CA ASP A 161 -24.57 19.54 -0.95
C ASP A 161 -25.91 19.78 -0.27
N GLY A 162 -27.02 19.80 -1.03
CA GLY A 162 -28.38 19.97 -0.50
C GLY A 162 -28.97 18.72 0.16
N TYR A 163 -28.54 17.52 -0.26
CA TYR A 163 -29.09 16.24 0.22
C TYR A 163 -28.01 15.33 0.79
N GLU A 164 -28.12 14.96 2.07
CA GLU A 164 -27.13 14.10 2.73
C GLU A 164 -27.06 12.67 2.15
N LEU A 165 -28.19 12.16 1.67
CA LEU A 165 -28.35 10.84 1.07
C LEU A 165 -29.18 10.98 -0.21
N SER A 166 -28.69 10.40 -1.30
CA SER A 166 -29.43 10.23 -2.56
C SER A 166 -29.16 8.84 -3.12
N HIS A 167 -30.21 8.14 -3.53
CA HIS A 167 -30.15 6.74 -3.97
C HIS A 167 -31.20 6.43 -5.04
N VAL A 168 -30.89 5.47 -5.92
CA VAL A 168 -31.77 4.97 -6.99
C VAL A 168 -32.15 3.51 -6.74
N SER A 169 -33.43 3.16 -6.79
CA SER A 169 -33.88 1.77 -6.80
C SER A 169 -34.33 1.36 -8.19
N HIS A 170 -33.71 0.32 -8.77
CA HIS A 170 -34.22 -0.32 -9.99
C HIS A 170 -35.39 -1.23 -9.62
N LEU A 171 -36.59 -0.87 -10.05
CA LEU A 171 -37.82 -1.61 -9.77
C LEU A 171 -38.02 -2.77 -10.75
N SER A 172 -39.00 -3.63 -10.45
CA SER A 172 -39.35 -4.74 -11.34
C SER A 172 -39.85 -4.20 -12.68
N ARG A 173 -39.33 -4.77 -13.77
CA ARG A 173 -39.70 -4.39 -15.15
C ARG A 173 -41.15 -4.66 -15.50
N GLY A 174 -41.80 -5.60 -14.81
CA GLY A 174 -43.17 -6.01 -15.13
C GLY A 174 -43.29 -6.45 -16.60
N ARG A 175 -44.04 -5.69 -17.40
CA ARG A 175 -44.22 -5.90 -18.85
C ARG A 175 -43.31 -5.04 -19.74
N SER A 176 -42.51 -4.15 -19.17
CA SER A 176 -41.56 -3.33 -19.91
C SER A 176 -40.25 -4.08 -20.16
N ASP A 177 -39.55 -3.71 -21.23
CA ASP A 177 -38.15 -4.08 -21.45
C ASP A 177 -37.19 -3.26 -20.57
N HIS A 178 -37.64 -2.10 -20.05
CA HIS A 178 -36.91 -1.22 -19.12
C HIS A 178 -37.38 -1.35 -17.66
N ALA A 179 -36.44 -1.18 -16.73
CA ALA A 179 -36.67 -1.18 -15.29
C ALA A 179 -36.97 0.26 -14.81
N PRO A 180 -38.11 0.50 -14.13
CA PRO A 180 -38.39 1.82 -13.57
C PRO A 180 -37.34 2.24 -12.54
N LEU A 181 -36.95 3.52 -12.54
CA LEU A 181 -36.04 4.10 -11.57
C LEU A 181 -36.84 4.86 -10.49
N LEU A 182 -36.66 4.49 -9.22
CA LEU A 182 -37.17 5.26 -8.08
C LEU A 182 -36.02 6.01 -7.41
N ILE A 183 -36.11 7.33 -7.32
CA ILE A 183 -35.03 8.17 -6.78
C ILE A 183 -35.44 8.71 -5.41
N ASN A 184 -34.74 8.30 -4.36
CA ASN A 184 -34.99 8.72 -2.99
C ASN A 184 -33.90 9.67 -2.51
N CYS A 185 -34.30 10.78 -1.88
CA CYS A 185 -33.38 11.78 -1.34
C CYS A 185 -33.81 12.17 0.07
N HIS A 186 -32.87 12.15 1.02
CA HIS A 186 -33.15 12.41 2.43
C HIS A 186 -32.06 13.30 3.06
N ASN A 187 -32.49 14.18 3.96
CA ASN A 187 -31.61 14.82 4.94
C ASN A 187 -31.66 14.00 6.22
N GLY A 188 -30.51 13.48 6.66
CA GLY A 188 -30.46 12.50 7.74
C GLY A 188 -31.06 13.03 9.04
N ASN A 189 -31.90 12.21 9.70
CA ASN A 189 -32.29 12.48 11.08
C ASN A 189 -31.06 12.37 11.99
N HIS A 190 -30.87 13.37 12.86
CA HIS A 190 -29.78 13.40 13.82
C HIS A 190 -29.97 12.33 14.92
N SER A 191 -29.54 11.09 14.67
CA SER A 191 -29.47 10.07 15.71
C SER A 191 -28.36 10.38 16.72
N LYS A 192 -28.49 9.83 17.95
CA LYS A 192 -27.52 10.02 19.03
C LYS A 192 -26.15 9.47 18.61
N ARG A 193 -25.17 10.37 18.43
CA ARG A 193 -23.81 10.02 18.00
C ARG A 193 -23.06 9.29 19.13
N SER A 194 -22.46 8.15 18.81
CA SER A 194 -21.53 7.46 19.71
C SER A 194 -20.21 8.24 19.86
N PHE A 195 -19.60 8.17 21.04
CA PHE A 195 -18.28 8.75 21.29
C PHE A 195 -17.24 8.14 20.35
N ARG A 196 -16.39 8.99 19.76
CA ARG A 196 -15.20 8.59 19.00
C ARG A 196 -14.06 9.55 19.28
N PHE A 197 -12.89 9.01 19.53
CA PHE A 197 -11.67 9.78 19.72
C PHE A 197 -11.30 10.57 18.46
N LEU A 198 -11.07 11.87 18.59
CA LEU A 198 -10.70 12.74 17.47
C LEU A 198 -9.20 12.99 17.45
N HIS A 199 -8.55 12.81 16.30
CA HIS A 199 -7.10 12.97 16.19
C HIS A 199 -6.61 14.40 16.43
N VAL A 200 -7.48 15.39 16.20
CA VAL A 200 -7.21 16.81 16.48
C VAL A 200 -6.94 17.07 17.97
N TRP A 201 -7.51 16.27 18.88
CA TRP A 201 -7.33 16.43 20.32
C TRP A 201 -5.86 16.32 20.72
N ARG A 202 -5.11 15.40 20.11
CA ARG A 202 -3.70 15.13 20.43
C ARG A 202 -2.76 16.32 20.21
N LYS A 203 -3.16 17.28 19.38
CA LYS A 203 -2.36 18.46 19.06
C LYS A 203 -2.67 19.64 20.00
N HIS A 204 -3.69 19.53 20.85
CA HIS A 204 -4.05 20.57 21.80
C HIS A 204 -3.21 20.47 23.06
N SER A 205 -2.71 21.60 23.57
CA SER A 205 -1.80 21.65 24.72
C SER A 205 -2.38 21.03 25.99
N SER A 206 -3.66 21.28 26.28
CA SER A 206 -4.34 20.75 27.48
C SER A 206 -4.80 19.29 27.39
N PHE A 207 -4.58 18.61 26.25
CA PHE A 207 -5.15 17.27 26.04
C PHE A 207 -4.61 16.24 27.04
N LEU A 208 -3.29 16.17 27.21
CA LEU A 208 -2.65 15.20 28.11
C LEU A 208 -3.03 15.45 29.56
N GLU A 209 -3.18 16.71 29.97
CA GLU A 209 -3.61 17.09 31.32
C GLU A 209 -5.02 16.56 31.64
N VAL A 210 -5.98 16.74 30.72
CA VAL A 210 -7.35 16.23 30.89
C VAL A 210 -7.38 14.71 30.99
N VAL A 211 -6.56 14.02 30.18
CA VAL A 211 -6.43 12.56 30.26
C VAL A 211 -5.81 12.15 31.60
N GLN A 212 -4.75 12.82 32.05
CA GLN A 212 -4.08 12.50 33.31
C GLN A 212 -4.99 12.70 34.52
N GLN A 213 -5.76 13.80 34.57
CA GLN A 213 -6.77 14.05 35.60
C GLN A 213 -7.84 12.95 35.60
N GLY A 214 -8.39 12.62 34.43
CA GLY A 214 -9.38 11.55 34.31
C GLY A 214 -8.83 10.15 34.65
N TRP A 215 -7.55 9.90 34.40
CA TRP A 215 -6.89 8.61 34.67
C TRP A 215 -6.48 8.44 36.13
N ALA A 216 -6.28 9.55 36.86
CA ALA A 216 -5.98 9.58 38.29
C ALA A 216 -7.20 9.36 39.18
N VAL A 217 -8.42 9.44 38.63
CA VAL A 217 -9.66 9.14 39.37
C VAL A 217 -9.61 7.70 39.90
N PRO A 218 -9.78 7.49 41.22
CA PRO A 218 -9.87 6.15 41.80
C PRO A 218 -11.03 5.37 41.19
N VAL A 219 -10.78 4.12 40.81
CA VAL A 219 -11.79 3.22 40.24
C VAL A 219 -11.71 1.84 40.88
N GLU A 220 -12.83 1.13 40.91
CA GLU A 220 -12.92 -0.24 41.42
C GLU A 220 -12.38 -1.27 40.40
N GLY A 221 -11.86 -2.39 40.93
CA GLY A 221 -11.38 -3.55 40.18
C GLY A 221 -9.86 -3.62 40.05
N GLU A 222 -9.36 -4.74 39.50
CA GLU A 222 -7.94 -5.01 39.21
C GLU A 222 -7.78 -5.40 37.73
N GLY A 223 -6.57 -5.29 37.17
CA GLY A 223 -6.28 -5.70 35.79
C GLY A 223 -7.23 -5.10 34.74
N MET A 224 -7.91 -5.97 33.97
CA MET A 224 -8.81 -5.54 32.88
C MET A 224 -10.02 -4.69 33.35
N PRO A 225 -10.79 -5.07 34.39
CA PRO A 225 -11.83 -4.22 34.98
C PRO A 225 -11.35 -2.81 35.36
N LYS A 226 -10.21 -2.71 36.08
CA LYS A 226 -9.60 -1.44 36.49
C LYS A 226 -9.31 -0.56 35.29
N PHE A 227 -8.62 -1.11 34.28
CA PHE A 227 -8.25 -0.39 33.07
C PHE A 227 -9.47 0.15 32.30
N TYR A 228 -10.52 -0.66 32.18
CA TYR A 228 -11.76 -0.24 31.53
C TYR A 228 -12.45 0.90 32.29
N ASN A 229 -12.52 0.81 33.62
CA ASN A 229 -13.15 1.85 34.43
C ASN A 229 -12.39 3.19 34.32
N LYS A 230 -11.06 3.16 34.25
CA LYS A 230 -10.24 4.36 33.96
C LYS A 230 -10.51 4.93 32.56
N LEU A 231 -10.60 4.09 31.52
CA LEU A 231 -11.00 4.53 30.18
C LEU A 231 -12.38 5.20 30.19
N ARG A 232 -13.33 4.67 30.97
CA ARG A 232 -14.66 5.25 31.12
C ARG A 232 -14.62 6.62 31.80
N ALA A 233 -13.80 6.80 32.83
CA ALA A 233 -13.59 8.09 33.48
C ALA A 233 -13.01 9.12 32.50
N VAL A 234 -11.93 8.77 31.79
CA VAL A 234 -11.32 9.63 30.76
C VAL A 234 -12.30 9.97 29.63
N LYS A 235 -13.13 9.02 29.19
CA LYS A 235 -14.18 9.27 28.20
C LYS A 235 -15.13 10.39 28.66
N GLY A 236 -15.57 10.35 29.92
CA GLY A 236 -16.41 11.41 30.50
C GLY A 236 -15.73 12.78 30.48
N CYS A 237 -14.48 12.83 30.94
CA CYS A 237 -13.67 14.07 30.92
C CYS A 237 -13.49 14.62 29.51
N LEU A 238 -13.14 13.78 28.54
CA LEU A 238 -12.96 14.18 27.14
C LEU A 238 -14.25 14.67 26.48
N GLN A 239 -15.41 14.10 26.84
CA GLN A 239 -16.70 14.56 26.32
C GLN A 239 -17.04 15.98 26.78
N VAL A 240 -16.82 16.27 28.06
CA VAL A 240 -17.00 17.61 28.63
C VAL A 240 -15.98 18.58 28.03
N TRP A 241 -14.71 18.21 28.02
CA TRP A 241 -13.64 19.05 27.49
C TRP A 241 -13.81 19.35 25.99
N ASN A 242 -14.22 18.38 25.18
CA ASN A 242 -14.46 18.60 23.76
C ASN A 242 -15.59 19.61 23.50
N SER A 243 -16.66 19.59 24.32
CA SER A 243 -17.74 20.57 24.16
C SER A 243 -17.28 21.99 24.50
N GLN A 244 -16.42 22.14 25.52
CA GLN A 244 -15.90 23.42 25.98
C GLN A 244 -14.80 23.99 25.06
N VAL A 245 -13.84 23.17 24.64
CA VAL A 245 -12.64 23.63 23.91
C VAL A 245 -12.85 23.66 22.40
N PHE A 246 -13.39 22.59 21.81
CA PHE A 246 -13.59 22.50 20.36
C PHE A 246 -14.97 23.02 19.93
N GLY A 247 -16.01 22.78 20.75
CA GLY A 247 -17.37 23.20 20.46
C GLY A 247 -17.84 22.76 19.07
N LYS A 248 -18.58 23.63 18.36
CA LYS A 248 -18.93 23.40 16.94
C LYS A 248 -17.77 23.89 16.06
N ILE A 249 -16.86 22.98 15.69
CA ILE A 249 -15.70 23.26 14.79
C ILE A 249 -16.10 24.14 13.59
N PHE A 250 -17.25 23.86 12.97
CA PHE A 250 -17.76 24.59 11.80
C PHE A 250 -18.23 26.02 12.07
N SER A 251 -18.68 26.34 13.30
CA SER A 251 -19.04 27.73 13.63
C SER A 251 -17.77 28.55 13.81
N LYS A 252 -16.76 28.00 14.49
CA LYS A 252 -15.45 28.66 14.68
C LYS A 252 -14.75 28.99 13.36
N VAL A 253 -14.86 28.14 12.34
CA VAL A 253 -14.31 28.45 11.00
C VAL A 253 -15.02 29.65 10.39
N ARG A 254 -16.36 29.69 10.42
CA ARG A 254 -17.16 30.81 9.89
C ARG A 254 -16.91 32.11 10.66
N GLU A 255 -16.83 32.04 11.98
CA GLU A 255 -16.50 33.18 12.84
C GLU A 255 -15.10 33.73 12.55
N ALA A 256 -14.10 32.85 12.40
CA ALA A 256 -12.74 33.25 12.06
C ALA A 256 -12.62 33.83 10.63
N GLU A 257 -13.39 33.31 9.66
CA GLU A 257 -13.46 33.86 8.31
C GLU A 257 -14.08 35.27 8.31
N ALA A 258 -15.18 35.45 9.04
CA ALA A 258 -15.84 36.74 9.15
C ALA A 258 -14.93 37.79 9.81
N LEU A 259 -14.22 37.41 10.89
CA LEU A 259 -13.24 38.27 11.54
C LEU A 259 -12.07 38.61 10.61
N MET A 260 -11.56 37.65 9.84
CA MET A 260 -10.51 37.89 8.86
C MET A 260 -10.96 38.93 7.83
N LYS A 261 -12.15 38.79 7.24
CA LYS A 261 -12.71 39.77 6.29
C LYS A 261 -12.83 41.16 6.90
N GLN A 262 -13.36 41.25 8.11
CA GLN A 262 -13.47 42.53 8.84
C GLN A 262 -12.10 43.20 9.04
N ARG A 263 -11.06 42.44 9.41
CA ARG A 263 -9.70 42.98 9.58
C ARG A 263 -9.03 43.33 8.26
N GLU A 264 -9.41 42.66 7.18
CA GLU A 264 -8.92 42.95 5.83
C GLU A 264 -9.48 44.29 5.33
N GLU A 265 -10.79 44.52 5.53
CA GLU A 265 -11.46 45.82 5.29
C GLU A 265 -10.87 46.94 6.14
N GLN A 266 -10.56 46.67 7.41
CA GLN A 266 -9.91 47.65 8.31
C GLN A 266 -8.48 47.99 7.84
N PHE A 267 -7.72 47.01 7.38
CA PHE A 267 -6.37 47.26 6.85
C PHE A 267 -6.42 48.03 5.52
N ASP A 268 -7.38 47.74 4.65
CA ASP A 268 -7.55 48.44 3.38
C ASP A 268 -7.86 49.94 3.57
N SER A 269 -8.58 50.29 4.64
CA SER A 269 -8.92 51.66 5.02
C SER A 269 -7.80 52.38 5.78
N GLU A 270 -7.26 51.79 6.85
CA GLU A 270 -6.32 52.46 7.77
C GLU A 270 -4.85 52.34 7.33
N ARG A 271 -4.45 51.20 6.76
CA ARG A 271 -3.10 50.89 6.23
C ARG A 271 -1.93 51.09 7.21
N ASP A 272 -2.17 51.11 8.51
CA ASP A 272 -1.14 51.26 9.52
C ASP A 272 -0.53 49.92 9.98
N SER A 273 0.50 49.98 10.85
CA SER A 273 1.18 48.78 11.33
C SER A 273 0.32 47.92 12.27
N ALA A 274 -0.62 48.53 12.99
CA ALA A 274 -1.46 47.85 13.97
C ALA A 274 -2.57 47.06 13.27
N ALA A 275 -3.23 47.65 12.28
CA ALA A 275 -4.20 46.99 11.41
C ALA A 275 -3.56 45.83 10.63
N ARG A 276 -2.30 46.00 10.18
CA ARG A 276 -1.54 44.90 9.54
C ARG A 276 -1.28 43.74 10.50
N ALA A 277 -0.85 44.01 11.73
CA ALA A 277 -0.60 42.98 12.74
C ALA A 277 -1.89 42.23 13.10
N ALA A 278 -3.00 42.96 13.28
CA ALA A 278 -4.32 42.38 13.55
C ALA A 278 -4.84 41.51 12.38
N LEU A 279 -4.59 41.92 11.14
CA LEU A 279 -4.92 41.13 9.95
C LEU A 279 -4.11 39.83 9.88
N GLU A 280 -2.80 39.89 10.14
CA GLU A 280 -1.94 38.69 10.16
C GLU A 280 -2.33 37.72 11.29
N GLU A 281 -2.73 38.25 12.46
CA GLU A 281 -3.27 37.45 13.55
C GLU A 281 -4.59 36.77 13.16
N ALA A 282 -5.53 37.50 12.55
CA ALA A 282 -6.79 36.96 12.06
C ALA A 282 -6.59 35.91 10.95
N LYS A 283 -5.68 36.14 10.01
CA LYS A 283 -5.29 35.17 8.97
C LYS A 283 -4.71 33.90 9.59
N THR A 284 -3.87 34.05 10.60
CA THR A 284 -3.29 32.91 11.33
C THR A 284 -4.37 32.13 12.08
N ALA A 285 -5.32 32.82 12.73
CA ALA A 285 -6.45 32.19 13.44
C ALA A 285 -7.37 31.43 12.46
N TYR A 286 -7.72 32.04 11.33
CA TYR A 286 -8.50 31.39 10.28
C TYR A 286 -7.80 30.16 9.71
N ALA A 287 -6.50 30.26 9.39
CA ALA A 287 -5.70 29.14 8.91
C ALA A 287 -5.65 27.98 9.92
N ARG A 288 -5.54 28.27 11.23
CA ARG A 288 -5.61 27.24 12.29
C ARG A 288 -6.97 26.56 12.34
N SER A 289 -8.06 27.31 12.30
CA SER A 289 -9.43 26.76 12.30
C SER A 289 -9.69 25.89 11.07
N LEU A 290 -9.23 26.32 9.89
CA LEU A 290 -9.35 25.55 8.65
C LEU A 290 -8.52 24.25 8.70
N ALA A 291 -7.32 24.29 9.28
CA ALA A 291 -6.50 23.10 9.47
C ALA A 291 -7.15 22.08 10.43
N LEU A 292 -7.84 22.54 11.47
CA LEU A 292 -8.61 21.69 12.38
C LEU A 292 -9.79 21.02 11.67
N GLU A 293 -10.56 21.78 10.88
CA GLU A 293 -11.65 21.24 10.08
C GLU A 293 -11.15 20.22 9.05
N ALA A 294 -10.07 20.54 8.34
CA ALA A 294 -9.47 19.65 7.36
C ALA A 294 -9.03 18.31 7.99
N GLU A 295 -8.40 18.33 9.17
CA GLU A 295 -7.99 17.13 9.88
C GLU A 295 -9.20 16.31 10.37
N TYR A 296 -10.26 16.96 10.85
CA TYR A 296 -11.50 16.30 11.22
C TYR A 296 -12.13 15.55 10.03
N TRP A 297 -12.22 16.19 8.85
CA TRP A 297 -12.75 15.53 7.65
C TRP A 297 -11.80 14.49 7.07
N ARG A 298 -10.49 14.70 7.15
CA ARG A 298 -9.48 13.70 6.76
C ARG A 298 -9.67 12.40 7.54
N GLN A 299 -9.81 12.49 8.87
CA GLN A 299 -10.08 11.33 9.75
C GLN A 299 -11.38 10.64 9.35
N LYS A 300 -12.47 11.39 9.15
CA LYS A 300 -13.77 10.82 8.74
C LYS A 300 -13.76 10.19 7.36
N ALA A 301 -13.02 10.78 6.42
CA ALA A 301 -12.86 10.26 5.07
C ALA A 301 -11.97 9.00 5.03
N GLY A 302 -11.16 8.77 6.06
CA GLY A 302 -10.20 7.67 6.14
C GLY A 302 -9.04 7.82 5.14
N ILE A 303 -8.62 9.06 4.85
CA ILE A 303 -7.58 9.37 3.86
C ILE A 303 -6.21 9.49 4.55
N LYS A 304 -5.26 8.66 4.12
CA LYS A 304 -3.92 8.53 4.74
C LYS A 304 -2.79 9.25 4.01
N TRP A 305 -2.99 9.64 2.75
CA TRP A 305 -1.89 10.05 1.85
C TRP A 305 -1.87 11.55 1.52
N LEU A 306 -2.86 12.35 1.93
CA LEU A 306 -2.94 13.77 1.60
C LEU A 306 -2.23 14.62 2.66
N GLN A 307 -1.35 15.53 2.23
CA GLN A 307 -0.69 16.50 3.11
C GLN A 307 -1.62 17.68 3.44
N VAL A 308 -1.51 18.22 4.65
CA VAL A 308 -2.41 19.25 5.20
C VAL A 308 -2.47 20.53 4.34
N GLY A 309 -1.40 20.90 3.62
CA GLY A 309 -1.36 22.09 2.75
C GLY A 309 -1.93 21.92 1.34
N ASP A 310 -2.18 20.67 0.91
CA ASP A 310 -2.84 20.32 -0.35
C ASP A 310 -4.27 19.78 -0.11
N ALA A 311 -4.73 19.83 1.14
CA ALA A 311 -6.04 19.38 1.55
C ALA A 311 -7.14 20.37 1.14
N ASN A 312 -8.11 19.87 0.39
CA ASN A 312 -9.35 20.57 0.10
C ASN A 312 -10.47 19.91 0.92
N SER A 313 -11.12 20.67 1.81
CA SER A 313 -12.25 20.17 2.62
C SER A 313 -13.36 19.64 1.71
N ALA A 314 -13.68 20.32 0.61
CA ALA A 314 -14.70 19.89 -0.35
C ALA A 314 -14.40 18.49 -0.93
N PHE A 315 -13.12 18.17 -1.17
CA PHE A 315 -12.71 16.83 -1.61
C PHE A 315 -13.00 15.77 -0.54
N PHE A 316 -12.64 16.03 0.73
CA PHE A 316 -12.93 15.10 1.82
C PHE A 316 -14.43 14.91 2.05
N HIS A 317 -15.22 15.99 1.96
CA HIS A 317 -16.68 15.95 2.05
C HIS A 317 -17.30 15.11 0.95
N SER A 318 -16.88 15.32 -0.31
CA SER A 318 -17.32 14.53 -1.45
C SER A 318 -17.01 13.04 -1.25
N HIS A 319 -15.79 12.71 -0.82
CA HIS A 319 -15.40 11.32 -0.56
C HIS A 319 -16.18 10.66 0.60
N CYS A 320 -16.38 11.38 1.71
CA CYS A 320 -17.19 10.89 2.83
C CYS A 320 -18.62 10.56 2.39
N ARG A 321 -19.25 11.46 1.63
CA ARG A 321 -20.63 11.30 1.14
C ARG A 321 -20.74 10.13 0.18
N GLN A 322 -19.81 10.00 -0.76
CA GLN A 322 -19.79 8.88 -1.68
C GLN A 322 -19.74 7.53 -0.93
N ARG A 323 -18.86 7.39 0.06
CA ARG A 323 -18.78 6.17 0.88
C ARG A 323 -20.06 5.94 1.69
N ARG A 324 -20.67 7.01 2.21
CA ARG A 324 -21.94 6.93 2.95
C ARG A 324 -23.07 6.44 2.04
N ASN A 325 -23.21 7.00 0.83
CA ASN A 325 -24.25 6.62 -0.11
C ASN A 325 -24.05 5.18 -0.63
N PHE A 326 -22.81 4.77 -0.92
CA PHE A 326 -22.51 3.41 -1.36
C PHE A 326 -22.77 2.36 -0.27
N ASN A 327 -22.51 2.69 0.99
CA ASN A 327 -22.72 1.78 2.13
C ASN A 327 -24.13 1.83 2.71
N PHE A 328 -24.99 2.75 2.25
CA PHE A 328 -26.35 2.90 2.76
C PHE A 328 -27.21 1.75 2.26
N VAL A 329 -27.86 1.04 3.18
CA VAL A 329 -28.79 -0.04 2.89
C VAL A 329 -30.20 0.54 2.89
N ALA A 330 -30.72 0.84 1.71
CA ALA A 330 -32.08 1.35 1.53
C ALA A 330 -33.13 0.24 1.68
N ARG A 331 -32.89 -0.92 1.07
CA ARG A 331 -33.74 -2.11 1.16
C ARG A 331 -32.95 -3.40 1.06
N ILE A 332 -33.54 -4.50 1.53
CA ILE A 332 -32.94 -5.83 1.52
C ILE A 332 -33.99 -6.91 1.25
N ARG A 333 -33.61 -8.01 0.61
CA ARG A 333 -34.48 -9.19 0.45
C ARG A 333 -34.37 -10.14 1.64
N ASP A 334 -35.52 -10.62 2.09
CA ASP A 334 -35.61 -11.72 3.04
C ASP A 334 -35.40 -13.11 2.38
N GLY A 335 -35.57 -14.18 3.15
CA GLY A 335 -35.45 -15.55 2.65
C GLY A 335 -36.54 -15.98 1.66
N SER A 336 -37.68 -15.27 1.63
CA SER A 336 -38.78 -15.52 0.69
C SER A 336 -38.61 -14.78 -0.65
N GLY A 337 -37.66 -13.85 -0.72
CA GLY A 337 -37.42 -12.99 -1.87
C GLY A 337 -38.17 -11.65 -1.82
N THR A 338 -38.84 -11.35 -0.71
CA THR A 338 -39.61 -10.12 -0.49
C THR A 338 -38.69 -8.96 -0.10
N TRP A 339 -38.95 -7.77 -0.62
CA TRP A 339 -38.19 -6.56 -0.28
C TRP A 339 -38.66 -5.95 1.03
N LEU A 340 -37.72 -5.66 1.93
CA LEU A 340 -37.92 -4.88 3.15
C LEU A 340 -37.26 -3.51 2.99
N GLU A 341 -38.03 -2.43 3.15
CA GLU A 341 -37.56 -1.04 3.02
C GLU A 341 -37.63 -0.28 4.36
N ASN A 342 -38.32 -0.85 5.36
CA ASN A 342 -38.40 -0.27 6.70
C ASN A 342 -37.09 -0.47 7.47
N THR A 343 -36.52 0.61 8.01
CA THR A 343 -35.22 0.57 8.72
C THR A 343 -35.20 -0.39 9.92
N GLN A 344 -36.27 -0.45 10.72
CA GLN A 344 -36.36 -1.38 11.86
C GLN A 344 -36.43 -2.83 11.38
N ALA A 345 -37.23 -3.11 10.34
CA ALA A 345 -37.31 -4.46 9.75
C ALA A 345 -35.98 -4.90 9.14
N ILE A 346 -35.26 -3.99 8.47
CA ILE A 346 -33.90 -4.23 7.94
C ILE A 346 -32.93 -4.54 9.10
N GLN A 347 -32.95 -3.75 10.17
CA GLN A 347 -32.12 -3.96 11.36
C GLN A 347 -32.40 -5.32 12.01
N GLN A 348 -33.67 -5.68 12.18
CA GLN A 348 -34.07 -6.96 12.77
C GLN A 348 -33.63 -8.15 11.91
N LEU A 349 -33.87 -8.10 10.59
CA LEU A 349 -33.43 -9.15 9.68
C LEU A 349 -31.90 -9.31 9.69
N ALA A 350 -31.14 -8.22 9.82
CA ALA A 350 -29.69 -8.28 9.94
C ALA A 350 -29.28 -9.03 11.22
N VAL A 351 -29.89 -8.68 12.37
CA VAL A 351 -29.62 -9.33 13.66
C VAL A 351 -29.95 -10.82 13.59
N GLU A 352 -31.12 -11.19 13.07
CA GLU A 352 -31.53 -12.59 12.91
C GLU A 352 -30.54 -13.38 12.04
N PHE A 353 -30.16 -12.82 10.88
CA PHE A 353 -29.23 -13.47 9.95
C PHE A 353 -27.85 -13.70 10.58
N PHE A 354 -27.27 -12.69 11.22
CA PHE A 354 -25.93 -12.81 11.81
C PHE A 354 -25.94 -13.62 13.11
N SER A 355 -26.98 -13.51 13.93
CA SER A 355 -27.15 -14.36 15.11
C SER A 355 -27.21 -15.84 14.72
N ALA A 356 -28.01 -16.20 13.71
CA ALA A 356 -28.07 -17.57 13.19
C ALA A 356 -26.74 -18.02 12.56
N LEU A 357 -26.04 -17.13 11.86
CA LEU A 357 -24.73 -17.45 11.27
C LEU A 357 -23.70 -17.83 12.34
N PHE A 358 -23.66 -17.11 13.46
CA PHE A 358 -22.71 -17.34 14.55
C PHE A 358 -23.20 -18.33 15.60
N ALA A 359 -24.36 -18.95 15.39
CA ALA A 359 -24.89 -20.04 16.22
C ALA A 359 -24.35 -21.40 15.73
N SER A 360 -23.79 -22.21 16.63
CA SER A 360 -23.36 -23.59 16.36
C SER A 360 -24.55 -24.49 16.02
N ASP A 361 -24.33 -25.47 15.13
CA ASP A 361 -25.38 -26.39 14.67
C ASP A 361 -25.62 -27.56 15.67
N HIS A 362 -24.95 -27.57 16.84
CA HIS A 362 -25.15 -28.49 17.99
C HIS A 362 -25.13 -30.01 17.73
N GLN A 363 -24.81 -30.48 16.52
CA GLN A 363 -24.62 -31.91 16.28
C GLN A 363 -23.35 -32.38 17.02
N ARG A 364 -23.47 -33.43 17.84
CA ARG A 364 -22.38 -33.99 18.66
C ARG A 364 -21.17 -34.26 17.77
N GLY A 365 -20.08 -33.52 17.99
CA GLY A 365 -18.85 -33.66 17.22
C GLY A 365 -18.25 -35.04 17.40
N HIS A 366 -18.25 -35.85 16.35
CA HIS A 366 -17.36 -36.99 16.27
C HIS A 366 -15.94 -36.46 16.06
N SER A 367 -14.99 -36.91 16.90
CA SER A 367 -13.58 -36.62 16.63
C SER A 367 -13.20 -37.34 15.33
N PRO A 368 -12.77 -36.62 14.28
CA PRO A 368 -12.42 -37.27 13.03
C PRO A 368 -11.20 -38.16 13.25
N VAL A 369 -11.14 -39.25 12.49
CA VAL A 369 -9.91 -40.01 12.35
C VAL A 369 -8.91 -39.13 11.59
N MET A 370 -7.67 -39.09 12.07
CA MET A 370 -6.56 -38.37 11.44
C MET A 370 -5.72 -39.36 10.62
N PRO A 371 -5.94 -39.48 9.29
CA PRO A 371 -5.23 -40.47 8.48
C PRO A 371 -3.78 -40.05 8.14
N PHE A 372 -3.35 -38.87 8.58
CA PHE A 372 -2.02 -38.31 8.30
C PHE A 372 -1.38 -37.70 9.55
N SER A 373 -0.05 -37.67 9.56
CA SER A 373 0.73 -37.04 10.63
C SER A 373 0.66 -35.51 10.55
N ILE A 374 0.60 -34.86 11.72
CA ILE A 374 0.68 -33.41 11.89
C ILE A 374 1.99 -33.04 12.62
N PRO A 375 2.70 -31.97 12.21
CA PRO A 375 3.85 -31.47 12.95
C PRO A 375 3.47 -31.01 14.36
N GLN A 376 4.34 -31.28 15.34
CA GLN A 376 4.12 -30.89 16.72
C GLN A 376 4.84 -29.56 17.02
N VAL A 377 4.21 -28.72 17.85
CA VAL A 377 4.83 -27.54 18.47
C VAL A 377 5.95 -28.03 19.39
N SER A 378 7.11 -27.39 19.32
CA SER A 378 8.24 -27.77 20.16
C SER A 378 7.99 -27.37 21.63
N PRO A 379 8.61 -28.05 22.62
CA PRO A 379 8.51 -27.65 24.02
C PRO A 379 8.91 -26.18 24.25
N ALA A 380 10.01 -25.74 23.64
CA ALA A 380 10.49 -24.35 23.74
C ALA A 380 9.49 -23.34 23.15
N ASP A 381 8.80 -23.68 22.05
CA ASP A 381 7.75 -22.84 21.49
C ASP A 381 6.51 -22.77 22.40
N ASN A 382 6.14 -23.89 23.04
CA ASN A 382 5.06 -23.91 24.02
C ASN A 382 5.40 -23.05 25.25
N ASP A 383 6.64 -23.11 25.74
CA ASP A 383 7.12 -22.28 26.85
C ASP A 383 7.04 -20.78 26.49
N MET A 384 7.48 -20.41 25.28
CA MET A 384 7.35 -19.05 24.75
C MET A 384 5.88 -18.62 24.67
N LEU A 385 4.98 -19.46 24.15
CA LEU A 385 3.56 -19.14 24.02
C LEU A 385 2.83 -19.04 25.37
N SER A 386 3.40 -19.62 26.42
CA SER A 386 2.84 -19.63 27.78
C SER A 386 3.40 -18.51 28.67
N ALA A 387 4.39 -17.77 28.18
CA ALA A 387 5.04 -16.69 28.90
C ALA A 387 4.13 -15.47 29.08
N LEU A 388 4.45 -14.63 30.07
CA LEU A 388 3.80 -13.34 30.24
C LEU A 388 4.45 -12.29 29.34
N PRO A 389 3.66 -11.45 28.64
CA PRO A 389 4.22 -10.38 27.82
C PRO A 389 4.88 -9.31 28.69
N ASP A 390 5.97 -8.74 28.18
CA ASP A 390 6.67 -7.64 28.82
C ASP A 390 6.27 -6.26 28.26
N MET A 391 6.83 -5.20 28.85
CA MET A 391 6.55 -3.82 28.43
C MET A 391 7.08 -3.52 27.02
N ALA A 392 8.17 -4.16 26.59
CA ALA A 392 8.78 -3.92 25.29
C ALA A 392 7.92 -4.53 24.17
N GLU A 393 7.43 -5.76 24.33
CA GLU A 393 6.48 -6.41 23.44
C GLU A 393 5.17 -5.64 23.37
N LEU A 394 4.62 -5.23 24.52
CA LEU A 394 3.39 -4.44 24.58
C LEU A 394 3.54 -3.12 23.82
N LYS A 395 4.64 -2.38 24.05
CA LYS A 395 4.93 -1.14 23.34
C LYS A 395 5.09 -1.39 21.84
N GLY A 396 5.81 -2.45 21.47
CA GLY A 396 5.98 -2.88 20.08
C GLY A 396 4.63 -3.05 19.38
N VAL A 397 3.69 -3.77 19.99
CA VAL A 397 2.34 -3.98 19.46
C VAL A 397 1.55 -2.68 19.37
N VAL A 398 1.53 -1.87 20.42
CA VAL A 398 0.74 -0.62 20.46
C VAL A 398 1.20 0.37 19.39
N PHE A 399 2.51 0.49 19.17
CA PHE A 399 3.09 1.39 18.17
C PHE A 399 3.08 0.81 16.75
N ALA A 400 2.90 -0.51 16.59
CA ALA A 400 2.66 -1.13 15.30
C ALA A 400 1.20 -0.95 14.80
N LEU A 401 0.26 -0.65 15.69
CA LEU A 401 -1.13 -0.39 15.31
C LEU A 401 -1.25 0.93 14.51
N ASP A 402 -2.11 0.92 13.50
CA ASP A 402 -2.38 2.11 12.69
C ASP A 402 -3.20 3.14 13.50
N ILE A 403 -2.61 4.33 13.67
CA ILE A 403 -3.21 5.48 14.36
C ILE A 403 -4.61 5.81 13.85
N ASP A 404 -4.81 5.75 12.53
CA ASP A 404 -6.04 6.17 11.85
C ASP A 404 -7.06 5.00 11.72
N SER A 405 -6.81 3.85 12.38
CA SER A 405 -7.72 2.71 12.37
C SER A 405 -9.04 3.01 13.09
N ALA A 406 -10.14 2.44 12.57
CA ALA A 406 -11.46 2.64 13.15
C ALA A 406 -11.57 1.97 14.55
N PRO A 407 -12.09 2.71 15.56
CA PRO A 407 -12.26 2.17 16.91
C PRO A 407 -13.43 1.19 16.99
N GLY A 408 -13.45 0.40 18.06
CA GLY A 408 -14.60 -0.41 18.44
C GLY A 408 -15.69 0.42 19.16
N PRO A 409 -16.68 -0.25 19.78
CA PRO A 409 -17.77 0.39 20.52
C PRO A 409 -17.35 1.35 21.64
N ASP A 410 -16.16 1.18 22.24
CA ASP A 410 -15.67 2.08 23.30
C ASP A 410 -15.37 3.50 22.80
N GLY A 411 -15.04 3.63 21.51
CA GLY A 411 -14.70 4.86 20.80
C GLY A 411 -13.22 5.24 20.83
N PHE A 412 -12.35 4.46 21.48
CA PHE A 412 -10.90 4.73 21.56
C PHE A 412 -10.14 4.03 20.44
N GLY A 413 -9.45 4.80 19.60
CA GLY A 413 -8.59 4.28 18.53
C GLY A 413 -7.13 4.15 18.96
N ALA A 414 -6.29 3.48 18.14
CA ALA A 414 -4.86 3.29 18.45
C ALA A 414 -4.12 4.63 18.68
N GLY A 415 -4.53 5.70 17.99
CA GLY A 415 -3.99 7.04 18.21
C GLY A 415 -4.11 7.57 19.65
N PHE A 416 -5.09 7.12 20.43
CA PHE A 416 -5.17 7.43 21.86
C PHE A 416 -4.08 6.71 22.65
N TYR A 417 -3.93 5.39 22.44
CA TYR A 417 -2.97 4.56 23.18
C TYR A 417 -1.53 5.00 22.93
N GLN A 418 -1.19 5.39 21.70
CA GLN A 418 0.14 5.89 21.37
C GLN A 418 0.41 7.28 21.95
N ALA A 419 -0.59 8.18 21.95
CA ALA A 419 -0.42 9.54 22.45
C ALA A 419 -0.39 9.61 23.98
N CYS A 420 -1.13 8.73 24.65
CA CYS A 420 -1.25 8.69 26.11
C CYS A 420 -0.39 7.59 26.74
N TRP A 421 0.57 7.04 25.99
CA TRP A 421 1.37 5.88 26.40
C TRP A 421 1.97 6.04 27.80
N ASP A 422 2.62 7.17 28.07
CA ASP A 422 3.31 7.42 29.34
C ASP A 422 2.35 7.48 30.54
N ILE A 423 1.06 7.75 30.30
CA ILE A 423 0.02 7.80 31.33
C ILE A 423 -0.56 6.40 31.60
N ILE A 424 -0.78 5.61 30.55
CA ILE A 424 -1.59 4.38 30.64
C ILE A 424 -0.77 3.08 30.69
N GLN A 425 0.52 3.11 30.32
CA GLN A 425 1.33 1.91 30.05
C GLN A 425 1.33 0.87 31.17
N CYS A 426 1.44 1.30 32.44
CA CYS A 426 1.50 0.37 33.58
C CYS A 426 0.16 -0.35 33.80
N ASP A 427 -0.95 0.40 33.84
CA ASP A 427 -2.29 -0.19 34.00
C ASP A 427 -2.67 -1.05 32.77
N LEU A 428 -2.18 -0.69 31.57
CA LEU A 428 -2.40 -1.50 30.36
C LEU A 428 -1.64 -2.82 30.42
N LEU A 429 -0.38 -2.81 30.87
CA LEU A 429 0.40 -4.04 31.05
C LEU A 429 -0.25 -4.96 32.08
N GLU A 430 -0.70 -4.41 33.21
CA GLU A 430 -1.43 -5.16 34.25
C GLU A 430 -2.70 -5.82 33.65
N ALA A 431 -3.48 -5.07 32.87
CA ALA A 431 -4.68 -5.59 32.21
C ALA A 431 -4.35 -6.69 31.18
N VAL A 432 -3.28 -6.53 30.41
CA VAL A 432 -2.85 -7.53 29.43
C VAL A 432 -2.37 -8.79 30.14
N GLN A 433 -1.48 -8.67 31.14
CA GLN A 433 -0.95 -9.81 31.88
C GLN A 433 -2.04 -10.58 32.65
N ALA A 434 -3.05 -9.89 33.19
CA ALA A 434 -4.20 -10.53 33.81
C ALA A 434 -4.90 -11.54 32.86
N PHE A 435 -5.00 -11.22 31.56
CA PHE A 435 -5.50 -12.17 30.58
C PHE A 435 -4.57 -13.38 30.42
N PHE A 436 -3.25 -13.19 30.29
CA PHE A 436 -2.31 -14.32 30.15
C PHE A 436 -2.26 -15.21 31.41
N GLN A 437 -2.59 -14.65 32.58
CA GLN A 437 -2.72 -15.36 33.85
C GLN A 437 -4.05 -16.12 34.03
N GLY A 438 -4.93 -16.15 33.03
CA GLY A 438 -6.16 -16.95 33.07
C GLY A 438 -7.47 -16.14 33.20
N MET A 439 -7.40 -14.82 33.37
CA MET A 439 -8.62 -14.00 33.49
C MET A 439 -9.41 -14.00 32.17
N ARG A 440 -10.73 -14.24 32.25
CA ARG A 440 -11.61 -14.18 31.07
C ARG A 440 -11.76 -12.73 30.60
N LEU A 441 -11.78 -12.52 29.28
CA LEU A 441 -12.03 -11.20 28.71
C LEU A 441 -13.44 -10.71 29.12
N PRO A 442 -13.57 -9.54 29.77
CA PRO A 442 -14.86 -8.99 30.14
C PRO A 442 -15.64 -8.53 28.91
N ARG A 443 -16.97 -8.43 29.02
CA ARG A 443 -17.84 -7.94 27.93
C ARG A 443 -17.44 -6.54 27.44
N SER A 444 -16.88 -5.72 28.32
CA SER A 444 -16.35 -4.39 27.96
C SER A 444 -15.19 -4.44 26.97
N PHE A 445 -14.40 -5.52 26.95
CA PHE A 445 -13.31 -5.74 25.99
C PHE A 445 -13.80 -6.42 24.71
N THR A 446 -14.76 -7.36 24.84
CA THR A 446 -15.19 -8.23 23.73
C THR A 446 -16.39 -7.71 22.94
N SER A 447 -17.04 -6.63 23.40
CA SER A 447 -18.08 -5.94 22.64
C SER A 447 -17.53 -5.46 21.31
N THR A 448 -18.19 -5.87 20.23
CA THR A 448 -17.73 -5.71 18.86
C THR A 448 -18.89 -5.21 17.99
N SER A 449 -18.63 -4.23 17.14
CA SER A 449 -19.61 -3.79 16.14
C SER A 449 -19.32 -4.43 14.79
N ILE A 450 -20.31 -5.12 14.20
CA ILE A 450 -20.22 -5.66 12.84
C ILE A 450 -20.63 -4.54 11.88
N ILE A 451 -19.68 -4.01 11.11
CA ILE A 451 -20.00 -3.10 9.99
C ILE A 451 -20.19 -3.92 8.72
N LEU A 452 -21.23 -3.58 7.96
CA LEU A 452 -21.58 -4.26 6.71
C LEU A 452 -21.05 -3.46 5.52
N LEU A 453 -20.13 -4.06 4.75
CA LEU A 453 -19.58 -3.46 3.54
C LEU A 453 -20.09 -4.24 2.31
N PRO A 454 -20.72 -3.59 1.32
CA PRO A 454 -21.17 -4.27 0.11
C PRO A 454 -19.99 -4.91 -0.65
N LYS A 455 -20.12 -6.19 -1.03
CA LYS A 455 -19.14 -6.90 -1.89
C LYS A 455 -19.28 -6.52 -3.36
N ILE A 456 -20.50 -6.17 -3.76
CA ILE A 456 -20.90 -5.89 -5.14
C ILE A 456 -21.77 -4.63 -5.16
N ALA A 457 -21.79 -3.95 -6.31
CA ALA A 457 -22.76 -2.88 -6.55
C ALA A 457 -24.19 -3.46 -6.56
N GLY A 458 -25.13 -2.72 -5.96
CA GLY A 458 -26.54 -3.13 -5.88
C GLY A 458 -26.80 -4.38 -5.02
N ALA A 459 -26.02 -4.58 -3.95
CA ALA A 459 -26.19 -5.68 -2.99
C ALA A 459 -27.65 -5.80 -2.51
N MET A 460 -28.25 -7.00 -2.62
CA MET A 460 -29.69 -7.22 -2.40
C MET A 460 -30.01 -8.05 -1.17
N GLN A 461 -29.06 -8.83 -0.67
CA GLN A 461 -29.22 -9.77 0.44
C GLN A 461 -27.99 -9.74 1.35
N TRP A 462 -28.12 -10.13 2.63
CA TRP A 462 -27.01 -10.07 3.59
C TRP A 462 -25.76 -10.88 3.20
N LYS A 463 -25.93 -11.87 2.31
CA LYS A 463 -24.84 -12.68 1.73
C LYS A 463 -23.90 -11.84 0.85
N ASP A 464 -24.42 -10.77 0.26
CA ASP A 464 -23.72 -9.84 -0.63
C ASP A 464 -22.91 -8.80 0.16
N PHE A 465 -22.97 -8.82 1.50
CA PHE A 465 -22.18 -7.95 2.37
C PHE A 465 -21.01 -8.73 3.00
N CYS A 466 -19.89 -8.05 3.22
CA CYS A 466 -18.80 -8.48 4.07
C CYS A 466 -19.03 -7.95 5.50
N PRO A 467 -19.18 -8.82 6.51
CA PRO A 467 -19.21 -8.40 7.90
C PRO A 467 -17.78 -8.13 8.41
N ILE A 468 -17.46 -6.90 8.79
CA ILE A 468 -16.17 -6.56 9.41
C ILE A 468 -16.37 -6.29 10.90
N SER A 469 -15.59 -6.95 11.75
CA SER A 469 -15.64 -6.77 13.20
C SER A 469 -14.79 -5.57 13.65
N LEU A 470 -15.45 -4.54 14.19
CA LEU A 470 -14.80 -3.42 14.86
C LEU A 470 -14.63 -3.74 16.35
N CYS A 471 -13.54 -4.43 16.69
CA CYS A 471 -13.20 -4.76 18.07
C CYS A 471 -12.58 -3.55 18.80
N ASN A 472 -12.79 -3.47 20.12
CA ASN A 472 -12.11 -2.50 20.98
C ASN A 472 -10.58 -2.71 20.91
N VAL A 473 -9.82 -1.60 20.96
CA VAL A 473 -8.37 -1.64 20.78
C VAL A 473 -7.68 -2.46 21.88
N CYS A 474 -8.19 -2.42 23.12
CA CYS A 474 -7.71 -3.29 24.20
C CYS A 474 -7.70 -4.78 23.82
N SER A 475 -8.82 -5.30 23.28
CA SER A 475 -8.91 -6.69 22.85
C SER A 475 -8.02 -6.97 21.63
N LYS A 476 -7.86 -5.98 20.73
CA LYS A 476 -6.96 -6.10 19.58
C LYS A 476 -5.49 -6.18 20.00
N ILE A 477 -5.07 -5.45 21.04
CA ILE A 477 -3.70 -5.51 21.57
C ILE A 477 -3.40 -6.93 22.06
N ILE A 478 -4.27 -7.50 22.90
CA ILE A 478 -4.12 -8.88 23.41
C ILE A 478 -4.06 -9.89 22.25
N SER A 479 -5.03 -9.81 21.33
CA SER A 479 -5.08 -10.68 20.15
C SER A 479 -3.86 -10.53 19.24
N LYS A 480 -3.31 -9.31 19.12
CA LYS A 480 -2.12 -9.04 18.30
C LYS A 480 -0.85 -9.62 18.92
N LEU A 481 -0.67 -9.53 20.24
CA LEU A 481 0.43 -10.20 20.95
C LEU A 481 0.41 -11.72 20.68
N VAL A 482 -0.75 -12.35 20.88
CA VAL A 482 -0.94 -13.78 20.64
C VAL A 482 -0.73 -14.15 19.16
N SER A 483 -1.20 -13.29 18.24
CA SER A 483 -0.98 -13.46 16.79
C SER A 483 0.49 -13.38 16.40
N ASP A 484 1.26 -12.47 17.01
CA ASP A 484 2.69 -12.32 16.73
C ASP A 484 3.49 -13.53 17.22
N TRP A 485 3.15 -14.08 18.39
CA TRP A 485 3.75 -15.33 18.86
C TRP A 485 3.34 -16.53 18.01
N LEU A 486 2.05 -16.67 17.67
CA LEU A 486 1.58 -17.72 16.76
C LEU A 486 2.26 -17.63 15.38
N GLY A 487 2.50 -16.41 14.88
CA GLY A 487 3.20 -16.17 13.62
C GLY A 487 4.61 -16.74 13.57
N ARG A 488 5.31 -16.85 14.71
CA ARG A 488 6.65 -17.44 14.78
C ARG A 488 6.64 -18.96 14.56
N VAL A 489 5.59 -19.63 15.00
CA VAL A 489 5.48 -21.11 14.93
C VAL A 489 4.77 -21.59 13.66
N LEU A 490 3.87 -20.80 13.08
CA LEU A 490 3.08 -21.18 11.89
C LEU A 490 3.92 -21.73 10.71
N PRO A 491 5.09 -21.15 10.35
CA PRO A 491 5.89 -21.65 9.22
C PRO A 491 6.34 -23.11 9.36
N ALA A 492 6.54 -23.59 10.60
CA ALA A 492 6.95 -24.96 10.89
C ALA A 492 5.75 -25.93 10.93
N LEU A 493 4.57 -25.46 11.33
CA LEU A 493 3.36 -26.29 11.48
C LEU A 493 2.58 -26.46 10.17
N VAL A 494 2.50 -25.39 9.37
CA VAL A 494 1.61 -25.33 8.21
C VAL A 494 2.29 -25.88 6.95
N SER A 495 1.59 -26.70 6.19
CA SER A 495 2.03 -27.26 4.90
C SER A 495 2.52 -26.18 3.93
N PRO A 496 3.60 -26.42 3.16
CA PRO A 496 4.17 -25.42 2.26
C PRO A 496 3.20 -24.97 1.14
N TRP A 497 2.13 -25.72 0.90
CA TRP A 497 1.11 -25.45 -0.10
C TRP A 497 0.04 -24.44 0.35
N GLN A 498 -0.03 -24.12 1.65
CA GLN A 498 -0.84 -23.04 2.20
C GLN A 498 0.06 -21.81 2.42
N THR A 499 -0.15 -20.77 1.62
CA THR A 499 0.68 -19.55 1.66
C THR A 499 -0.03 -18.35 2.28
N GLY A 500 -1.34 -18.43 2.50
CA GLY A 500 -2.12 -17.36 3.12
C GLY A 500 -1.80 -17.21 4.61
N PHE A 501 -1.54 -15.97 5.06
CA PHE A 501 -1.29 -15.61 6.47
C PHE A 501 -0.15 -16.34 7.19
N VAL A 502 0.75 -17.02 6.46
CA VAL A 502 1.96 -17.62 7.05
C VAL A 502 3.16 -16.72 6.79
N PRO A 503 3.86 -16.24 7.84
CA PRO A 503 5.05 -15.40 7.67
C PRO A 503 6.11 -16.02 6.76
N GLY A 504 6.74 -15.19 5.93
CA GLY A 504 7.75 -15.63 4.96
C GLY A 504 7.19 -16.22 3.66
N ARG A 505 5.88 -16.47 3.55
CA ARG A 505 5.25 -17.01 2.32
C ARG A 505 4.62 -15.90 1.49
N GLY A 506 4.74 -16.00 0.17
CA GLY A 506 4.29 -14.97 -0.76
C GLY A 506 3.14 -15.45 -1.65
N ILE A 507 2.08 -14.65 -1.74
CA ILE A 507 0.93 -14.87 -2.65
C ILE A 507 1.34 -15.07 -4.12
N THR A 508 2.48 -14.49 -4.51
CA THR A 508 3.02 -14.60 -5.87
C THR A 508 3.31 -16.04 -6.28
N ASP A 509 3.66 -16.91 -5.33
CA ASP A 509 4.11 -18.26 -5.62
C ASP A 509 2.94 -19.11 -6.07
N ASN A 510 1.76 -18.95 -5.44
CA ASN A 510 0.53 -19.60 -5.89
C ASN A 510 0.19 -19.21 -7.33
N ILE A 511 0.25 -17.91 -7.67
CA ILE A 511 -0.09 -17.43 -9.01
C ILE A 511 0.89 -17.98 -10.05
N LEU A 512 2.20 -17.91 -9.76
CA LEU A 512 3.24 -18.37 -10.68
C LEU A 512 3.20 -19.89 -10.86
N LEU A 513 3.02 -20.67 -9.78
CA LEU A 513 2.87 -22.12 -9.86
C LEU A 513 1.60 -22.52 -10.62
N THR A 514 0.46 -21.89 -10.34
CA THR A 514 -0.77 -22.16 -11.09
C THR A 514 -0.57 -21.89 -12.58
N GLN A 515 0.07 -20.78 -12.95
CA GLN A 515 0.34 -20.45 -14.35
C GLN A 515 1.27 -21.47 -15.03
N GLU A 516 2.22 -22.07 -14.29
CA GLU A 516 3.10 -23.15 -14.75
C GLU A 516 2.39 -24.50 -14.88
N LEU A 517 1.54 -24.86 -13.92
CA LEU A 517 0.75 -26.11 -13.90
C LEU A 517 -0.33 -26.10 -14.98
N VAL A 518 -0.91 -24.93 -15.29
CA VAL A 518 -1.86 -24.77 -16.40
C VAL A 518 -1.24 -25.13 -17.75
N ALA A 519 0.07 -24.94 -17.93
CA ALA A 519 0.78 -25.39 -19.13
C ALA A 519 0.89 -26.93 -19.20
N ASP A 520 0.94 -27.61 -18.05
CA ASP A 520 0.95 -29.07 -17.94
C ASP A 520 -0.46 -29.69 -17.93
N LEU A 521 -1.53 -28.87 -17.94
CA LEU A 521 -2.91 -29.37 -17.97
C LEU A 521 -3.19 -30.17 -19.25
N ASP A 522 -2.60 -29.78 -20.39
CA ASP A 522 -2.83 -30.37 -21.71
C ASP A 522 -1.95 -31.60 -22.04
N ARG A 523 -1.26 -32.17 -21.05
CA ARG A 523 -0.47 -33.39 -21.24
C ARG A 523 -1.36 -34.56 -21.70
N ARG A 524 -0.87 -35.33 -22.68
CA ARG A 524 -1.60 -36.49 -23.23
C ARG A 524 -1.49 -37.69 -22.30
N LEU A 525 -2.60 -38.04 -21.66
CA LEU A 525 -2.67 -39.04 -20.59
C LEU A 525 -3.99 -39.81 -20.69
N ARG A 526 -4.03 -41.08 -20.26
CA ARG A 526 -5.23 -41.95 -20.32
C ARG A 526 -6.42 -41.32 -19.60
N HIS A 527 -6.23 -41.01 -18.32
CA HIS A 527 -7.07 -40.04 -17.62
C HIS A 527 -6.45 -38.66 -17.86
N PRO A 528 -7.18 -37.59 -18.14
CA PRO A 528 -6.58 -36.27 -18.26
C PRO A 528 -6.24 -35.66 -16.89
N ASN A 529 -5.34 -34.68 -16.89
CA ASN A 529 -5.15 -33.82 -15.73
C ASN A 529 -6.41 -32.97 -15.49
N LEU A 530 -6.70 -32.66 -14.24
CA LEU A 530 -7.86 -31.89 -13.81
C LEU A 530 -7.44 -30.88 -12.74
N MET A 531 -7.93 -29.65 -12.84
CA MET A 531 -7.77 -28.64 -11.80
C MET A 531 -9.15 -28.29 -11.24
N LEU A 532 -9.29 -28.35 -9.92
CA LEU A 532 -10.50 -27.96 -9.20
C LEU A 532 -10.23 -26.66 -8.44
N LYS A 533 -11.19 -25.73 -8.45
CA LYS A 533 -11.20 -24.56 -7.58
C LYS A 533 -12.31 -24.75 -6.55
N LEU A 534 -11.93 -24.87 -5.29
CA LEU A 534 -12.86 -25.02 -4.17
C LEU A 534 -13.17 -23.65 -3.58
N ASP A 535 -14.44 -23.43 -3.23
CA ASP A 535 -14.92 -22.24 -2.52
C ASP A 535 -15.55 -22.71 -1.19
N ILE A 536 -15.11 -22.18 -0.06
CA ILE A 536 -15.64 -22.54 1.26
C ILE A 536 -16.70 -21.52 1.68
N GLU A 537 -17.88 -21.99 2.07
CA GLU A 537 -18.96 -21.12 2.51
C GLU A 537 -18.62 -20.43 3.83
N LYS A 538 -18.51 -19.09 3.79
CA LYS A 538 -18.37 -18.25 5.00
C LYS A 538 -17.27 -18.80 5.94
N ALA A 539 -16.08 -19.00 5.38
CA ALA A 539 -15.01 -19.83 5.94
C ALA A 539 -14.64 -19.49 7.40
N TYR A 540 -14.64 -18.21 7.79
CA TYR A 540 -14.35 -17.76 9.15
C TYR A 540 -15.54 -17.99 10.10
N ASP A 541 -16.75 -17.75 9.61
CA ASP A 541 -17.96 -17.70 10.44
C ASP A 541 -18.46 -19.11 10.82
N ARG A 542 -18.15 -20.13 10.01
CA ARG A 542 -18.56 -21.53 10.20
C ARG A 542 -17.59 -22.41 11.00
N VAL A 543 -16.45 -21.88 11.46
CA VAL A 543 -15.47 -22.69 12.21
C VAL A 543 -16.10 -23.16 13.52
N GLU A 544 -16.32 -24.47 13.67
CA GLU A 544 -16.82 -25.04 14.93
C GLU A 544 -15.68 -25.09 15.97
N TRP A 545 -15.93 -24.51 17.15
CA TRP A 545 -14.91 -24.43 18.19
C TRP A 545 -14.41 -25.80 18.70
N PRO A 546 -15.26 -26.84 18.85
CA PRO A 546 -14.77 -28.17 19.21
C PRO A 546 -13.72 -28.70 18.22
N PHE A 547 -13.91 -28.48 16.92
CA PHE A 547 -12.95 -28.88 15.89
C PHE A 547 -11.67 -28.04 15.93
N LEU A 548 -11.78 -26.72 16.17
CA LEU A 548 -10.63 -25.86 16.39
C LEU A 548 -9.78 -26.34 17.59
N LEU A 549 -10.42 -26.61 18.72
CA LEU A 549 -9.73 -27.11 19.92
C LEU A 549 -9.09 -28.48 19.68
N TYR A 550 -9.78 -29.36 18.95
CA TYR A 550 -9.22 -30.64 18.51
C TYR A 550 -7.95 -30.43 17.70
N MET A 551 -7.98 -29.58 16.67
CA MET A 551 -6.81 -29.31 15.83
C MET A 551 -5.65 -28.71 16.63
N LEU A 552 -5.90 -27.75 17.52
CA LEU A 552 -4.85 -27.18 18.38
C LEU A 552 -4.16 -28.25 19.22
N ARG A 553 -4.92 -29.20 19.79
CA ARG A 553 -4.33 -30.34 20.52
C ARG A 553 -3.54 -31.28 19.61
N GLN A 554 -4.01 -31.52 18.38
CA GLN A 554 -3.29 -32.34 17.41
C GLN A 554 -1.96 -31.71 16.95
N PHE A 555 -1.84 -30.38 16.99
CA PHE A 555 -0.57 -29.68 16.77
C PHE A 555 0.35 -29.68 18.02
N GLY A 556 -0.08 -30.22 19.15
CA GLY A 556 0.74 -30.31 20.37
C GLY A 556 0.84 -29.00 21.15
N PHE A 557 -0.11 -28.07 20.98
CA PHE A 557 -0.17 -26.88 21.84
C PHE A 557 -0.50 -27.29 23.28
N ALA A 558 0.22 -26.72 24.26
CA ALA A 558 -0.06 -26.95 25.68
C ALA A 558 -1.48 -26.45 26.06
N GLU A 559 -2.15 -27.11 27.01
CA GLU A 559 -3.54 -26.77 27.36
C GLU A 559 -3.72 -25.32 27.82
N GLN A 560 -2.71 -24.71 28.46
CA GLN A 560 -2.73 -23.29 28.81
C GLN A 560 -2.84 -22.39 27.57
N VAL A 561 -2.12 -22.74 26.49
CA VAL A 561 -2.15 -22.02 25.21
C VAL A 561 -3.47 -22.28 24.49
N VAL A 562 -3.98 -23.52 24.54
CA VAL A 562 -5.30 -23.88 23.99
C VAL A 562 -6.42 -23.08 24.68
N ASP A 563 -6.41 -23.00 26.01
CA ASP A 563 -7.35 -22.18 26.79
C ASP A 563 -7.24 -20.69 26.44
N MET A 564 -6.02 -20.17 26.29
CA MET A 564 -5.79 -18.79 25.86
C MET A 564 -6.45 -18.50 24.51
N PHE A 565 -6.24 -19.36 23.49
CA PHE A 565 -6.92 -19.21 22.20
C PHE A 565 -8.45 -19.32 22.34
N PHE A 566 -8.94 -20.24 23.17
CA PHE A 566 -10.37 -20.39 23.40
C PHE A 566 -11.00 -19.16 24.05
N ARG A 567 -10.35 -18.55 25.04
CA ARG A 567 -10.83 -17.33 25.71
C ARG A 567 -10.90 -16.11 24.77
N LEU A 568 -10.05 -16.04 23.75
CA LEU A 568 -10.12 -15.01 22.70
C LEU A 568 -11.36 -15.16 21.81
N VAL A 569 -11.81 -16.38 21.52
CA VAL A 569 -12.91 -16.64 20.57
C VAL A 569 -14.27 -16.82 21.26
N SER A 570 -14.31 -17.34 22.48
CA SER A 570 -15.54 -17.86 23.11
C SER A 570 -16.46 -16.83 23.76
N ASN A 571 -15.96 -15.63 24.12
CA ASN A 571 -16.75 -14.61 24.82
C ASN A 571 -16.99 -13.33 24.00
N ASN A 572 -17.25 -13.47 22.70
CA ASN A 572 -17.46 -12.34 21.80
C ASN A 572 -18.94 -11.95 21.71
N TRP A 573 -19.20 -10.64 21.85
CA TRP A 573 -20.54 -10.05 21.81
C TRP A 573 -20.65 -9.06 20.67
N PHE A 574 -21.70 -9.18 19.86
CA PHE A 574 -21.86 -8.45 18.61
C PHE A 574 -23.12 -7.59 18.60
N SER A 575 -22.99 -6.39 18.04
CA SER A 575 -24.09 -5.58 17.52
C SER A 575 -23.86 -5.32 16.04
N VAL A 576 -24.91 -5.28 15.23
CA VAL A 576 -24.81 -5.02 13.79
C VAL A 576 -24.99 -3.52 13.54
N LEU A 577 -24.05 -2.88 12.86
CA LEU A 577 -24.15 -1.49 12.44
C LEU A 577 -24.88 -1.42 11.09
N VAL A 578 -26.12 -0.96 11.11
CA VAL A 578 -26.93 -0.72 9.91
C VAL A 578 -27.15 0.78 9.79
N ASN A 579 -26.70 1.37 8.67
CA ASN A 579 -26.83 2.81 8.37
C ASN A 579 -26.32 3.75 9.48
N GLY A 580 -25.33 3.30 10.27
CA GLY A 580 -24.71 4.08 11.35
C GLY A 580 -25.29 3.85 12.75
N GLU A 581 -26.36 3.05 12.87
CA GLU A 581 -26.98 2.70 14.14
C GLU A 581 -26.69 1.25 14.52
N ALA A 582 -26.45 1.00 15.81
CA ALA A 582 -26.21 -0.33 16.34
C ALA A 582 -27.54 -1.03 16.63
N ALA A 583 -27.73 -2.22 16.05
CA ALA A 583 -28.90 -3.07 16.23
C ALA A 583 -28.51 -4.41 16.88
N GLY A 584 -29.32 -4.86 17.83
CA GLY A 584 -29.14 -6.12 18.56
C GLY A 584 -27.93 -6.14 19.50
N PHE A 585 -27.85 -7.20 20.30
CA PHE A 585 -26.69 -7.51 21.14
C PHE A 585 -26.69 -9.02 21.47
N PHE A 586 -25.90 -9.80 20.73
CA PHE A 586 -25.91 -11.26 20.81
C PHE A 586 -24.50 -11.85 20.92
N LYS A 587 -24.40 -13.10 21.41
CA LYS A 587 -23.13 -13.80 21.63
C LYS A 587 -22.93 -14.87 20.54
N SER A 588 -21.71 -15.03 20.04
CA SER A 588 -21.38 -16.16 19.15
C SER A 588 -21.22 -17.47 19.93
N SER A 589 -21.53 -18.59 19.28
CA SER A 589 -21.18 -19.94 19.72
C SER A 589 -20.33 -20.74 18.72
N ARG A 590 -20.04 -20.15 17.55
CA ARG A 590 -19.05 -20.63 16.58
C ARG A 590 -18.36 -19.48 15.85
N GLY A 591 -17.35 -19.82 15.05
CA GLY A 591 -16.64 -18.92 14.15
C GLY A 591 -15.47 -18.19 14.79
N VAL A 592 -14.67 -17.54 13.96
CA VAL A 592 -13.57 -16.65 14.36
C VAL A 592 -13.81 -15.24 13.79
N ARG A 593 -13.43 -14.19 14.53
CA ARG A 593 -13.77 -12.80 14.19
C ARG A 593 -13.05 -12.31 12.93
N GLN A 594 -13.79 -11.86 11.92
CA GLN A 594 -13.22 -11.21 10.73
C GLN A 594 -12.69 -9.80 11.06
N GLY A 595 -11.37 -9.63 10.98
CA GLY A 595 -10.69 -8.37 11.34
C GLY A 595 -9.94 -8.41 12.68
N ASP A 596 -9.97 -9.55 13.38
CA ASP A 596 -9.20 -9.81 14.59
C ASP A 596 -7.82 -10.43 14.25
N PRO A 597 -6.69 -9.93 14.81
CA PRO A 597 -5.34 -10.36 14.41
C PRO A 597 -5.05 -11.86 14.54
N VAL A 598 -5.60 -12.55 15.54
CA VAL A 598 -5.33 -13.99 15.76
C VAL A 598 -6.14 -14.91 14.83
N SER A 599 -7.33 -14.47 14.40
CA SER A 599 -8.28 -15.30 13.64
C SER A 599 -7.70 -15.93 12.38
N PRO A 600 -6.89 -15.24 11.55
CA PRO A 600 -6.30 -15.85 10.36
C PRO A 600 -5.38 -17.03 10.66
N GLY A 601 -4.57 -16.94 11.72
CA GLY A 601 -3.67 -18.03 12.14
C GLY A 601 -4.45 -19.26 12.61
N LEU A 602 -5.50 -19.04 13.42
CA LEU A 602 -6.40 -20.12 13.87
C LEU A 602 -7.13 -20.77 12.71
N PHE A 603 -7.63 -19.97 11.75
CA PHE A 603 -8.27 -20.49 10.55
C PHE A 603 -7.32 -21.36 9.71
N VAL A 604 -6.07 -20.92 9.53
CA VAL A 604 -5.08 -21.69 8.79
C VAL A 604 -4.82 -23.05 9.44
N LEU A 605 -4.70 -23.12 10.77
CA LEU A 605 -4.54 -24.40 11.48
C LEU A 605 -5.74 -25.34 11.28
N VAL A 606 -6.95 -24.81 11.23
CA VAL A 606 -8.17 -25.58 10.91
C VAL A 606 -8.14 -26.08 9.47
N ALA A 607 -7.81 -25.21 8.51
CA ALA A 607 -7.76 -25.52 7.09
C ALA A 607 -6.66 -26.53 6.72
N GLU A 608 -5.63 -26.69 7.56
CA GLU A 608 -4.57 -27.68 7.36
C GLU A 608 -5.10 -29.11 7.33
N PHE A 609 -6.18 -29.41 8.04
CA PHE A 609 -6.83 -30.73 7.96
C PHE A 609 -7.27 -31.03 6.52
N LEU A 610 -7.96 -30.08 5.87
CA LEU A 610 -8.44 -30.21 4.49
C LEU A 610 -7.26 -30.37 3.52
N GLY A 611 -6.25 -29.50 3.63
CA GLY A 611 -5.07 -29.52 2.77
C GLY A 611 -4.28 -30.82 2.84
N ARG A 612 -3.90 -31.22 4.06
CA ARG A 612 -3.11 -32.43 4.30
C ARG A 612 -3.90 -33.70 4.00
N GLY A 613 -5.20 -33.71 4.29
CA GLY A 613 -6.08 -34.83 3.96
C GLY A 613 -6.20 -35.04 2.45
N LEU A 614 -6.40 -33.98 1.68
CA LEU A 614 -6.39 -34.06 0.22
C LEU A 614 -5.02 -34.51 -0.32
N GLN A 615 -3.93 -33.98 0.22
CA GLN A 615 -2.58 -34.42 -0.15
C GLN A 615 -2.35 -35.90 0.13
N HIS A 616 -2.74 -36.39 1.31
CA HIS A 616 -2.64 -37.79 1.69
C HIS A 616 -3.48 -38.67 0.75
N LEU A 617 -4.75 -38.31 0.52
CA LEU A 617 -5.67 -39.04 -0.34
C LEU A 617 -5.16 -39.20 -1.78
N LEU A 618 -4.55 -38.13 -2.33
CA LEU A 618 -3.93 -38.16 -3.66
C LEU A 618 -2.64 -38.98 -3.65
N GLY A 619 -1.86 -38.93 -2.57
CA GLY A 619 -0.61 -39.66 -2.40
C GLY A 619 -0.76 -41.18 -2.30
N LEU A 620 -1.95 -41.69 -1.90
CA LEU A 620 -2.23 -43.13 -1.82
C LEU A 620 -2.09 -43.87 -3.15
N HIS A 621 -2.35 -43.19 -4.28
CA HIS A 621 -2.25 -43.79 -5.60
C HIS A 621 -1.64 -42.81 -6.61
N PRO A 622 -0.52 -43.16 -7.29
CA PRO A 622 0.11 -42.28 -8.29
C PRO A 622 -0.84 -41.84 -9.41
N GLY A 623 -1.85 -42.67 -9.73
CA GLY A 623 -2.89 -42.39 -10.72
C GLY A 623 -3.85 -41.24 -10.37
N ARG A 624 -3.84 -40.76 -9.12
CA ARG A 624 -4.63 -39.61 -8.63
C ARG A 624 -3.85 -38.29 -8.67
N CYS A 625 -2.52 -38.35 -8.68
CA CYS A 625 -1.65 -37.19 -8.70
C CYS A 625 -1.65 -36.49 -10.07
N PHE A 626 -1.67 -35.16 -10.06
CA PHE A 626 -1.50 -34.35 -11.27
C PHE A 626 -0.13 -34.61 -11.91
N ALA A 627 -0.12 -34.94 -13.21
CA ALA A 627 1.13 -35.17 -13.93
C ALA A 627 1.76 -33.84 -14.38
N THR A 628 2.98 -33.53 -13.96
CA THR A 628 3.71 -32.31 -14.31
C THR A 628 5.18 -32.62 -14.62
N ALA A 629 5.86 -31.71 -15.31
CA ALA A 629 7.31 -31.77 -15.51
C ALA A 629 8.11 -31.25 -14.30
N GLY A 630 7.48 -30.56 -13.35
CA GLY A 630 8.11 -30.13 -12.09
C GLY A 630 7.90 -31.14 -10.96
N CYS A 631 8.10 -30.70 -9.72
CA CYS A 631 7.77 -31.51 -8.54
C CYS A 631 6.24 -31.66 -8.37
N PRO A 632 5.74 -32.76 -7.76
CA PRO A 632 4.31 -32.93 -7.49
C PRO A 632 3.74 -31.78 -6.64
N VAL A 633 2.63 -31.20 -7.09
CA VAL A 633 1.87 -30.17 -6.37
C VAL A 633 0.46 -30.70 -6.15
N PRO A 634 0.07 -31.10 -4.92
CA PRO A 634 -1.26 -31.64 -4.66
C PRO A 634 -2.32 -30.54 -4.69
N TYR A 635 -2.05 -29.41 -4.03
CA TYR A 635 -2.94 -28.26 -3.95
C TYR A 635 -2.14 -26.96 -3.81
N LEU A 636 -2.82 -25.83 -3.98
CA LEU A 636 -2.36 -24.50 -3.62
C LEU A 636 -3.50 -23.79 -2.90
N ALA A 637 -3.24 -23.34 -1.68
CA ALA A 637 -4.21 -22.57 -0.89
C ALA A 637 -3.63 -21.19 -0.57
N PHE A 638 -4.49 -20.18 -0.67
CA PHE A 638 -4.29 -18.90 -0.02
C PHE A 638 -5.54 -18.67 0.81
N THR A 639 -5.45 -18.97 2.10
CA THR A 639 -6.62 -18.97 3.00
C THR A 639 -7.63 -20.03 2.57
N ASP A 640 -8.87 -19.62 2.30
CA ASP A 640 -9.99 -20.39 1.79
C ASP A 640 -9.99 -20.56 0.26
N ASP A 641 -9.25 -19.73 -0.48
CA ASP A 641 -9.10 -19.85 -1.95
C ASP A 641 -8.15 -21.03 -2.28
N MET A 642 -8.72 -22.21 -2.53
CA MET A 642 -7.97 -23.45 -2.76
C MET A 642 -8.09 -23.96 -4.20
N LEU A 643 -6.95 -24.27 -4.81
CA LEU A 643 -6.84 -25.00 -6.06
C LEU A 643 -6.32 -26.41 -5.79
N LEU A 644 -7.03 -27.43 -6.26
CA LEU A 644 -6.60 -28.83 -6.20
C LEU A 644 -6.16 -29.30 -7.57
N PHE A 645 -5.02 -30.00 -7.64
CA PHE A 645 -4.47 -30.54 -8.88
C PHE A 645 -4.54 -32.06 -8.83
N THR A 646 -5.34 -32.63 -9.73
CA THR A 646 -5.68 -34.06 -9.69
C THR A 646 -5.93 -34.62 -11.09
N ARG A 647 -6.59 -35.77 -11.18
CA ARG A 647 -6.81 -36.57 -12.38
C ARG A 647 -8.30 -36.79 -12.60
N CYS A 648 -8.74 -36.68 -13.85
CA CYS A 648 -10.14 -36.88 -14.21
C CYS A 648 -10.44 -38.39 -14.37
N SER A 649 -10.72 -39.06 -13.24
CA SER A 649 -11.23 -40.43 -13.18
C SER A 649 -12.33 -40.55 -12.13
N GLU A 650 -13.27 -41.48 -12.34
CA GLU A 650 -14.42 -41.66 -11.45
C GLU A 650 -14.01 -42.09 -10.03
N GLU A 651 -13.03 -42.99 -9.93
CA GLU A 651 -12.43 -43.42 -8.67
C GLU A 651 -11.85 -42.23 -7.89
N CYS A 652 -11.06 -41.37 -8.55
CA CYS A 652 -10.42 -40.22 -7.91
C CYS A 652 -11.44 -39.17 -7.47
N LEU A 653 -12.42 -38.87 -8.33
CA LEU A 653 -13.47 -37.88 -8.02
C LEU A 653 -14.38 -38.35 -6.88
N SER A 654 -14.73 -39.64 -6.85
CA SER A 654 -15.52 -40.23 -5.77
C SER A 654 -14.76 -40.20 -4.45
N ALA A 655 -13.47 -40.51 -4.47
CA ALA A 655 -12.61 -40.41 -3.29
C ALA A 655 -12.54 -38.97 -2.74
N ILE A 656 -12.35 -37.98 -3.63
CA ILE A 656 -12.36 -36.56 -3.23
C ILE A 656 -13.72 -36.17 -2.64
N LYS A 657 -14.83 -36.56 -3.28
CA LYS A 657 -16.17 -36.27 -2.77
C LYS A 657 -16.41 -36.86 -1.38
N GLY A 658 -16.02 -38.12 -1.16
CA GLY A 658 -16.15 -38.79 0.13
C GLY A 658 -15.39 -38.05 1.23
N PHE A 659 -14.12 -37.72 0.98
CA PHE A 659 -13.30 -36.95 1.92
C PHE A 659 -13.87 -35.56 2.22
N LEU A 660 -14.39 -34.84 1.22
CA LEU A 660 -15.00 -33.54 1.44
C LEU A 660 -16.23 -33.65 2.35
N LEU A 661 -17.09 -34.66 2.18
CA LEU A 661 -18.26 -34.87 3.05
C LEU A 661 -17.87 -35.19 4.49
N GLU A 662 -16.82 -36.00 4.70
CA GLU A 662 -16.27 -36.29 6.03
C GLU A 662 -15.72 -35.01 6.68
N TYR A 663 -14.98 -34.20 5.92
CA TYR A 663 -14.47 -32.92 6.38
C TYR A 663 -15.58 -31.96 6.78
N GLU A 664 -16.64 -31.84 5.97
CA GLU A 664 -17.78 -30.98 6.27
C GLU A 664 -18.48 -31.37 7.57
N THR A 665 -18.62 -32.69 7.79
CA THR A 665 -19.25 -33.25 8.99
C THR A 665 -18.41 -33.00 10.24
N ALA A 666 -17.09 -33.14 10.15
CA ALA A 666 -16.19 -32.99 11.31
C ALA A 666 -15.89 -31.52 11.66
N SER A 667 -15.71 -30.67 10.66
CA SER A 667 -15.26 -29.28 10.85
C SER A 667 -16.38 -28.25 10.98
N GLY A 668 -17.58 -28.60 10.50
CA GLY A 668 -18.71 -27.67 10.32
C GLY A 668 -18.55 -26.69 9.15
N GLN A 669 -17.39 -26.68 8.48
CA GLN A 669 -17.22 -25.95 7.23
C GLN A 669 -17.97 -26.64 6.09
N ARG A 670 -18.30 -25.88 5.04
CA ARG A 670 -19.03 -26.41 3.87
C ARG A 670 -18.41 -25.93 2.58
N VAL A 671 -18.30 -26.82 1.60
CA VAL A 671 -17.90 -26.49 0.24
C VAL A 671 -19.10 -25.90 -0.50
N ASN A 672 -18.92 -24.72 -1.06
CA ASN A 672 -19.91 -24.09 -1.91
C ASN A 672 -19.87 -24.72 -3.31
N VAL A 673 -20.71 -25.73 -3.54
CA VAL A 673 -20.78 -26.44 -4.84
C VAL A 673 -21.07 -25.48 -6.00
N ASN A 674 -21.91 -24.45 -5.79
CA ASN A 674 -22.31 -23.49 -6.83
C ASN A 674 -21.19 -22.53 -7.25
N LYS A 675 -20.29 -22.21 -6.32
CA LYS A 675 -19.14 -21.32 -6.58
C LYS A 675 -17.90 -22.09 -6.98
N SER A 676 -17.74 -23.31 -6.47
CA SER A 676 -16.67 -24.23 -6.83
C SER A 676 -16.73 -24.56 -8.32
N SER A 677 -15.56 -24.72 -8.94
CA SER A 677 -15.44 -24.90 -10.38
C SER A 677 -14.32 -25.87 -10.75
N PHE A 678 -14.30 -26.29 -12.01
CA PHE A 678 -13.23 -27.14 -12.54
C PHE A 678 -12.76 -26.70 -13.92
N PHE A 679 -11.53 -27.09 -14.25
CA PHE A 679 -10.85 -26.79 -15.51
C PHE A 679 -10.28 -28.06 -16.12
N LEU A 680 -10.60 -28.28 -17.39
CA LEU A 680 -10.19 -29.43 -18.17
C LEU A 680 -9.13 -29.06 -19.23
N PRO A 681 -8.38 -30.03 -19.76
CA PRO A 681 -7.53 -29.81 -20.92
C PRO A 681 -8.33 -29.41 -22.15
N SER A 682 -7.68 -28.72 -23.09
CA SER A 682 -8.28 -28.22 -24.32
C SER A 682 -8.85 -29.32 -25.23
N ARG A 683 -8.43 -30.57 -25.03
CA ARG A 683 -8.89 -31.75 -25.79
C ARG A 683 -9.77 -32.69 -24.96
N ALA A 684 -10.29 -32.23 -23.82
CA ALA A 684 -11.18 -33.05 -23.02
C ALA A 684 -12.49 -33.37 -23.75
N THR A 685 -13.00 -34.59 -23.55
CA THR A 685 -14.26 -35.04 -24.16
C THR A 685 -15.48 -34.55 -23.37
N PRO A 686 -16.66 -34.44 -23.99
CA PRO A 686 -17.90 -34.15 -23.28
C PRO A 686 -18.17 -35.11 -22.11
N ASP A 687 -17.84 -36.39 -22.26
CA ASP A 687 -18.01 -37.40 -21.20
C ASP A 687 -17.15 -37.08 -19.95
N GLN A 688 -15.95 -36.55 -20.13
CA GLN A 688 -15.08 -36.15 -19.03
C GLN A 688 -15.64 -34.93 -18.28
N GLU A 689 -16.24 -33.98 -19.01
CA GLU A 689 -16.95 -32.85 -18.43
C GLU A 689 -18.19 -33.28 -17.65
N GLN A 690 -18.99 -34.18 -18.23
CA GLN A 690 -20.16 -34.75 -17.58
C GLN A 690 -19.78 -35.56 -16.34
N LEU A 691 -18.67 -36.30 -16.37
CA LEU A 691 -18.18 -37.06 -15.22
C LEU A 691 -17.92 -36.16 -14.00
N VAL A 692 -17.15 -35.07 -14.18
CA VAL A 692 -16.85 -34.14 -13.07
C VAL A 692 -18.13 -33.50 -12.54
N THR A 693 -19.01 -33.05 -13.44
CA THR A 693 -20.29 -32.42 -13.08
C THR A 693 -21.20 -33.39 -12.34
N ARG A 694 -21.31 -34.65 -12.79
CA ARG A 694 -22.12 -35.70 -12.16
C ARG A 694 -21.63 -36.06 -10.76
N VAL A 695 -20.32 -36.22 -10.60
CA VAL A 695 -19.75 -36.69 -9.32
C VAL A 695 -19.69 -35.53 -8.31
N LEU A 696 -19.10 -34.39 -8.67
CA LEU A 696 -18.84 -33.28 -7.74
C LEU A 696 -19.91 -32.19 -7.74
N GLY A 697 -20.72 -32.06 -8.80
CA GLY A 697 -21.68 -30.96 -8.94
C GLY A 697 -21.04 -29.62 -9.30
N PHE A 698 -19.72 -29.57 -9.52
CA PHE A 698 -19.00 -28.32 -9.82
C PHE A 698 -19.28 -27.85 -11.24
N ARG A 699 -19.15 -26.54 -11.48
CA ARG A 699 -19.32 -25.94 -12.81
C ARG A 699 -17.99 -25.89 -13.58
N LYS A 700 -18.02 -26.16 -14.88
CA LYS A 700 -16.86 -25.93 -15.75
C LYS A 700 -16.56 -24.44 -15.86
N GLN A 701 -15.28 -24.07 -15.80
CA GLN A 701 -14.80 -22.74 -16.16
C GLN A 701 -13.83 -22.79 -17.34
N ALA A 702 -13.76 -21.68 -18.07
CA ALA A 702 -12.86 -21.49 -19.21
C ALA A 702 -11.69 -20.57 -18.83
N PHE A 703 -10.62 -20.64 -19.62
CA PHE A 703 -9.52 -19.67 -19.55
C PHE A 703 -9.82 -18.45 -20.43
N PRO A 704 -9.42 -17.23 -20.02
CA PRO A 704 -8.76 -16.91 -18.76
C PRO A 704 -9.73 -16.85 -17.56
N PHE A 705 -9.20 -17.02 -16.34
CA PHE A 705 -9.95 -16.77 -15.11
C PHE A 705 -9.10 -15.96 -14.12
N ILE A 706 -9.75 -15.28 -13.18
CA ILE A 706 -9.06 -14.50 -12.14
C ILE A 706 -8.78 -15.39 -10.93
N TYR A 707 -7.50 -15.47 -10.54
CA TYR A 707 -7.04 -16.13 -9.33
C TYR A 707 -6.16 -15.17 -8.53
N LEU A 708 -6.51 -14.93 -7.27
CA LEU A 708 -5.78 -14.02 -6.38
C LEU A 708 -5.51 -12.64 -7.02
N GLY A 709 -6.50 -12.14 -7.76
CA GLY A 709 -6.43 -10.84 -8.45
C GLY A 709 -5.63 -10.81 -9.75
N ALA A 710 -5.05 -11.93 -10.21
CA ALA A 710 -4.31 -12.04 -11.46
C ALA A 710 -5.03 -12.94 -12.49
N PRO A 711 -5.05 -12.56 -13.79
CA PRO A 711 -5.55 -13.44 -14.83
C PRO A 711 -4.61 -14.61 -15.09
N ILE A 712 -5.14 -15.83 -14.94
CA ILE A 712 -4.51 -17.08 -15.35
C ILE A 712 -5.03 -17.44 -16.74
N TYR A 713 -4.13 -17.70 -17.69
CA TYR A 713 -4.48 -17.92 -19.08
C TYR A 713 -3.68 -19.05 -19.75
N LYS A 714 -4.18 -19.54 -20.88
CA LYS A 714 -3.49 -20.48 -21.77
C LYS A 714 -3.03 -19.81 -23.07
N GLY A 715 -1.89 -20.24 -23.60
CA GLY A 715 -1.39 -19.80 -24.90
C GLY A 715 -0.76 -18.41 -24.93
N ARG A 716 -0.99 -17.66 -26.02
CA ARG A 716 -0.32 -16.37 -26.27
C ARG A 716 -0.92 -15.25 -25.42
N ARG A 717 -0.05 -14.44 -24.82
CA ARG A 717 -0.40 -13.22 -24.09
C ARG A 717 -0.99 -12.17 -25.04
N ARG A 718 -2.26 -11.80 -24.85
CA ARG A 718 -2.97 -10.75 -25.61
C ARG A 718 -3.20 -9.50 -24.74
N GLY A 719 -3.30 -8.33 -25.35
CA GLY A 719 -3.56 -7.05 -24.64
C GLY A 719 -4.88 -7.06 -23.86
N VAL A 720 -5.93 -7.65 -24.46
CA VAL A 720 -7.29 -7.75 -23.90
C VAL A 720 -7.34 -8.41 -22.52
N LEU A 721 -6.37 -9.28 -22.18
CA LEU A 721 -6.28 -9.92 -20.86
C LEU A 721 -6.04 -8.91 -19.72
N PHE A 722 -5.68 -7.66 -20.05
CA PHE A 722 -5.32 -6.62 -19.11
C PHE A 722 -6.23 -5.39 -19.22
N ASP A 723 -7.35 -5.48 -19.92
CA ASP A 723 -8.28 -4.34 -20.03
C ASP A 723 -8.89 -3.99 -18.66
N ASP A 724 -9.12 -4.98 -17.80
CA ASP A 724 -9.63 -4.78 -16.44
C ASP A 724 -8.74 -3.88 -15.56
N ILE A 725 -7.41 -3.95 -15.71
CA ILE A 725 -6.53 -3.04 -14.95
C ILE A 725 -6.60 -1.61 -15.50
N LEU A 726 -6.74 -1.46 -16.82
CA LEU A 726 -6.93 -0.15 -17.45
C LEU A 726 -8.27 0.46 -17.04
N SER A 727 -9.35 -0.34 -17.02
CA SER A 727 -10.67 0.07 -16.54
C SER A 727 -10.58 0.51 -15.09
N ARG A 728 -10.05 -0.33 -14.19
CA ARG A 728 -9.92 0.02 -12.77
C ARG A 728 -9.15 1.31 -12.51
N MET A 729 -8.11 1.61 -13.31
CA MET A 729 -7.42 2.89 -13.22
C MET A 729 -8.29 4.05 -13.69
N ARG A 730 -9.02 3.92 -14.79
CA ARG A 730 -9.97 4.94 -15.28
C ARG A 730 -11.15 5.15 -14.34
N ASP A 731 -11.70 4.07 -13.79
CA ASP A 731 -12.78 4.14 -12.81
C ASP A 731 -12.31 4.95 -11.62
N ARG A 732 -11.12 4.67 -11.06
CA ARG A 732 -10.53 5.47 -9.99
C ARG A 732 -10.41 6.96 -10.33
N LEU A 733 -10.15 7.31 -11.59
CA LEU A 733 -10.11 8.70 -12.05
C LEU A 733 -11.50 9.34 -12.10
N GLY A 734 -12.51 8.62 -12.60
CA GLY A 734 -13.91 9.10 -12.63
C GLY A 734 -14.46 9.42 -11.24
N HIS A 735 -13.94 8.77 -10.19
CA HIS A 735 -14.32 9.03 -8.80
C HIS A 735 -13.64 10.26 -8.19
N TRP A 736 -12.58 10.79 -8.82
CA TRP A 736 -11.92 12.00 -8.35
C TRP A 736 -12.42 13.18 -9.15
N SER A 737 -13.11 14.11 -8.49
CA SER A 737 -13.38 15.41 -9.09
C SER A 737 -12.04 16.10 -9.33
N THR A 738 -11.49 15.96 -10.54
CA THR A 738 -10.25 16.62 -10.97
C THR A 738 -10.33 18.14 -10.79
N LYS A 739 -11.57 18.67 -10.70
CA LYS A 739 -11.91 20.07 -10.42
C LYS A 739 -11.56 20.51 -8.99
N LEU A 740 -11.48 19.59 -8.00
CA LEU A 740 -11.21 19.93 -6.59
C LEU A 740 -9.73 19.79 -6.16
N LEU A 741 -8.85 19.27 -7.02
CA LEU A 741 -7.47 18.92 -6.66
C LEU A 741 -6.46 19.91 -7.26
N SER A 742 -5.52 20.36 -6.43
CA SER A 742 -4.31 21.08 -6.89
C SER A 742 -3.41 20.15 -7.73
N PHE A 743 -2.49 20.72 -8.53
CA PHE A 743 -1.45 19.90 -9.19
C PHE A 743 -0.59 19.12 -8.17
N GLY A 744 -0.36 19.67 -6.98
CA GLY A 744 0.28 18.97 -5.85
C GLY A 744 -0.54 17.74 -5.43
N GLY A 745 -1.86 17.90 -5.25
CA GLY A 745 -2.77 16.79 -4.94
C GLY A 745 -2.81 15.72 -6.04
N LYS A 746 -2.85 16.13 -7.32
CA LYS A 746 -2.77 15.21 -8.47
C LYS A 746 -1.45 14.45 -8.50
N LEU A 747 -0.32 15.11 -8.23
CA LEU A 747 0.99 14.47 -8.15
C LEU A 747 1.02 13.38 -7.09
N VAL A 748 0.53 13.67 -5.88
CA VAL A 748 0.48 12.71 -4.77
C VAL A 748 -0.41 11.51 -5.12
N LEU A 749 -1.61 11.75 -5.65
CA LEU A 749 -2.54 10.70 -6.08
C LEU A 749 -1.98 9.82 -7.20
N ALA A 750 -1.38 10.44 -8.21
CA ALA A 750 -0.74 9.72 -9.30
C ALA A 750 0.37 8.81 -8.77
N ARG A 751 1.18 9.30 -7.83
CA ARG A 751 2.32 8.56 -7.28
C ARG A 751 1.91 7.43 -6.34
N HIS A 752 0.99 7.71 -5.41
CA HIS A 752 0.67 6.79 -4.31
C HIS A 752 -0.55 5.92 -4.53
N VAL A 753 -1.40 6.24 -5.52
CA VAL A 753 -2.60 5.46 -5.81
C VAL A 753 -2.56 4.91 -7.23
N LEU A 754 -2.46 5.76 -8.26
CA LEU A 754 -2.53 5.28 -9.65
C LEU A 754 -1.32 4.42 -10.01
N ALA A 755 -0.10 4.89 -9.76
CA ALA A 755 1.11 4.16 -10.09
C ALA A 755 1.28 2.87 -9.27
N SER A 756 0.65 2.75 -8.10
CA SER A 756 0.72 1.54 -7.28
C SER A 756 -0.24 0.44 -7.72
N LEU A 757 -1.38 0.77 -8.35
CA LEU A 757 -2.38 -0.23 -8.76
C LEU A 757 -1.80 -1.36 -9.65
N PRO A 758 -0.92 -1.07 -10.64
CA PRO A 758 -0.32 -2.11 -11.46
C PRO A 758 0.78 -2.92 -10.79
N MET A 759 1.38 -2.42 -9.70
CA MET A 759 2.60 -3.00 -9.12
C MET A 759 2.42 -4.44 -8.66
N TYR A 760 1.23 -4.78 -8.15
CA TYR A 760 0.90 -6.16 -7.79
C TYR A 760 0.94 -7.09 -9.01
N LEU A 761 0.27 -6.73 -10.10
CA LEU A 761 0.25 -7.55 -11.32
C LEU A 761 1.61 -7.62 -12.00
N LEU A 762 2.40 -6.55 -11.98
CA LEU A 762 3.75 -6.55 -12.54
C LEU A 762 4.71 -7.50 -11.79
N GLN A 763 4.41 -7.89 -10.55
CA GLN A 763 5.21 -8.89 -9.85
C GLN A 763 5.07 -10.27 -10.48
N VAL A 764 3.86 -10.69 -10.83
CA VAL A 764 3.56 -12.06 -11.30
C VAL A 764 3.38 -12.16 -12.81
N LEU A 765 3.01 -11.08 -13.49
CA LEU A 765 2.76 -11.06 -14.92
C LEU A 765 3.79 -10.21 -15.67
N ASN A 766 4.17 -10.70 -16.84
CA ASN A 766 4.88 -9.90 -17.83
C ASN A 766 3.81 -9.23 -18.72
N LEU A 767 3.60 -7.93 -18.59
CA LEU A 767 2.61 -7.20 -19.42
C LEU A 767 3.17 -6.85 -20.81
N PRO A 768 2.34 -6.79 -21.87
CA PRO A 768 2.77 -6.27 -23.18
C PRO A 768 3.19 -4.79 -23.08
N LYS A 769 4.18 -4.39 -23.89
CA LYS A 769 4.67 -3.00 -23.94
C LYS A 769 3.53 -1.99 -24.17
N VAL A 770 2.57 -2.32 -25.05
CA VAL A 770 1.41 -1.47 -25.36
C VAL A 770 0.57 -1.16 -24.10
N VAL A 771 0.33 -2.16 -23.25
CA VAL A 771 -0.42 -1.98 -22.00
C VAL A 771 0.36 -1.08 -21.03
N LEU A 772 1.68 -1.29 -20.89
CA LEU A 772 2.54 -0.45 -20.05
C LEU A 772 2.52 1.02 -20.50
N THR A 773 2.55 1.27 -21.81
CA THR A 773 2.42 2.61 -22.38
C THR A 773 1.04 3.20 -22.11
N GLN A 774 -0.04 2.42 -22.22
CA GLN A 774 -1.39 2.88 -21.90
C GLN A 774 -1.55 3.27 -20.42
N LEU A 775 -0.97 2.50 -19.49
CA LEU A 775 -0.94 2.85 -18.06
C LEU A 775 -0.25 4.21 -17.85
N GLY A 776 0.90 4.43 -18.50
CA GLY A 776 1.61 5.70 -18.45
C GLY A 776 0.80 6.87 -19.03
N LYS A 777 0.07 6.65 -20.13
CA LYS A 777 -0.83 7.65 -20.72
C LYS A 777 -1.96 8.05 -19.77
N ILE A 778 -2.59 7.09 -19.10
CA ILE A 778 -3.65 7.36 -18.11
C ILE A 778 -3.11 8.25 -16.98
N CYS A 779 -1.94 7.93 -16.42
CA CYS A 779 -1.33 8.76 -15.38
C CYS A 779 -0.95 10.16 -15.88
N ASN A 780 -0.41 10.27 -17.10
CA ASN A 780 -0.01 11.57 -17.67
C ASN A 780 -1.23 12.46 -17.95
N SER A 781 -2.30 11.89 -18.50
CA SER A 781 -3.58 12.58 -18.67
C SER A 781 -4.13 13.08 -17.35
N PHE A 782 -4.18 12.23 -16.32
CA PHE A 782 -4.64 12.67 -15.00
C PHE A 782 -3.83 13.85 -14.43
N LEU A 783 -2.51 13.85 -14.63
CA LEU A 783 -1.65 14.91 -14.12
C LEU A 783 -1.90 16.24 -14.82
N TRP A 784 -2.01 16.25 -16.16
CA TRP A 784 -2.04 17.48 -16.96
C TRP A 784 -3.44 17.98 -17.30
N ASP A 785 -4.36 17.07 -17.61
CA ASP A 785 -5.71 17.43 -18.05
C ASP A 785 -6.52 17.99 -16.88
N ASN A 786 -7.40 18.96 -17.16
CA ASN A 786 -8.27 19.56 -16.14
C ASN A 786 -9.55 20.03 -16.80
N LYS A 787 -10.70 19.85 -16.12
CA LYS A 787 -12.04 20.22 -16.61
C LYS A 787 -12.55 19.44 -17.85
N GLY A 788 -12.10 18.20 -18.07
CA GLY A 788 -12.45 17.46 -19.29
C GLY A 788 -11.86 18.04 -20.58
N GLU A 789 -11.21 19.20 -20.49
CA GLU A 789 -10.42 19.79 -21.56
C GLU A 789 -9.03 19.16 -21.58
N ARG A 790 -8.65 18.67 -22.77
CA ARG A 790 -7.30 18.18 -23.03
C ARG A 790 -6.33 19.35 -22.96
N ARG A 791 -5.42 19.32 -21.98
CA ARG A 791 -4.39 20.37 -21.81
C ARG A 791 -3.11 19.98 -22.52
N ILE A 792 -2.20 20.94 -22.66
CA ILE A 792 -0.85 20.68 -23.14
C ILE A 792 -0.16 19.74 -22.14
N HIS A 793 0.22 18.55 -22.61
CA HIS A 793 1.07 17.64 -21.84
C HIS A 793 2.51 18.11 -21.97
N TRP A 794 2.98 18.85 -20.97
CA TRP A 794 4.29 19.53 -21.02
C TRP A 794 5.47 18.57 -21.13
N SER A 795 5.32 17.35 -20.62
CA SER A 795 6.34 16.31 -20.64
C SER A 795 5.71 14.92 -20.82
N SER A 796 6.47 13.99 -21.40
CA SER A 796 6.08 12.58 -21.50
C SER A 796 6.20 11.87 -20.16
N TRP A 797 5.41 10.82 -19.97
CA TRP A 797 5.44 10.00 -18.74
C TRP A 797 6.84 9.47 -18.41
N ASP A 798 7.60 9.00 -19.40
CA ASP A 798 8.96 8.50 -19.20
C ASP A 798 9.91 9.57 -18.66
N LYS A 799 9.79 10.83 -19.12
CA LYS A 799 10.56 11.96 -18.60
C LYS A 799 10.13 12.37 -17.19
N LEU A 800 8.86 12.17 -16.82
CA LEU A 800 8.38 12.41 -15.46
C LEU A 800 8.83 11.33 -14.46
N CYS A 801 9.22 10.15 -14.95
CA CYS A 801 9.68 9.02 -14.14
C CYS A 801 11.14 9.11 -13.68
N PHE A 802 11.88 10.15 -14.07
CA PHE A 802 13.19 10.39 -13.49
C PHE A 802 13.06 10.79 -12.01
N PRO A 803 14.05 10.47 -11.16
CA PRO A 803 14.16 11.04 -9.82
C PRO A 803 14.05 12.56 -9.81
N ILE A 804 13.66 13.12 -8.66
CA ILE A 804 13.51 14.57 -8.51
C ILE A 804 14.85 15.29 -8.71
N ASP A 805 15.95 14.73 -8.21
CA ASP A 805 17.32 15.20 -8.37
C ASP A 805 17.85 15.06 -9.81
N GLU A 806 17.15 14.32 -10.66
CA GLU A 806 17.44 14.13 -12.09
C GLU A 806 16.43 14.88 -12.99
N GLY A 807 15.65 15.78 -12.39
CA GLY A 807 14.73 16.67 -13.11
C GLY A 807 13.35 16.11 -13.41
N GLY A 808 13.05 14.89 -12.98
CA GLY A 808 11.72 14.31 -13.09
C GLY A 808 10.82 14.66 -11.90
N LEU A 809 9.73 13.91 -11.76
CA LEU A 809 8.77 14.03 -10.67
C LEU A 809 8.81 12.81 -9.75
N GLY A 810 9.85 11.98 -9.81
CA GLY A 810 10.04 10.84 -8.93
C GLY A 810 9.00 9.73 -9.09
N PHE A 811 8.30 9.65 -10.23
CA PHE A 811 7.49 8.47 -10.55
C PHE A 811 8.38 7.28 -10.91
N ARG A 812 7.82 6.06 -10.85
CA ARG A 812 8.53 4.87 -11.34
C ARG A 812 7.94 4.46 -12.68
N SER A 813 8.79 4.28 -13.69
CA SER A 813 8.35 3.77 -14.99
C SER A 813 7.82 2.34 -14.83
N PHE A 814 6.63 2.06 -15.38
CA PHE A 814 6.05 0.72 -15.36
C PHE A 814 6.93 -0.32 -16.09
N LYS A 815 7.66 0.12 -17.13
CA LYS A 815 8.61 -0.73 -17.87
C LYS A 815 9.79 -1.12 -17.00
N ASP A 816 10.39 -0.17 -16.30
CA ASP A 816 11.55 -0.43 -15.45
C ASP A 816 11.15 -1.24 -14.23
N MET A 817 9.98 -0.98 -13.64
CA MET A 817 9.43 -1.78 -12.55
C MET A 817 9.14 -3.22 -12.97
N ALA A 818 8.60 -3.45 -14.17
CA ALA A 818 8.36 -4.81 -14.68
C ALA A 818 9.67 -5.61 -14.81
N ARG A 819 10.75 -4.95 -15.26
CA ARG A 819 12.11 -5.51 -15.34
C ARG A 819 12.67 -5.74 -13.94
N ALA A 820 12.57 -4.78 -13.03
CA ALA A 820 13.03 -4.90 -11.65
C ALA A 820 12.35 -6.06 -10.90
N PHE A 821 11.05 -6.26 -11.13
CA PHE A 821 10.35 -7.44 -10.62
C PHE A 821 10.79 -8.73 -11.30
N ALA A 822 11.22 -8.72 -12.57
CA ALA A 822 11.84 -9.89 -13.17
C ALA A 822 13.16 -10.23 -12.49
N VAL A 823 13.98 -9.24 -12.10
CA VAL A 823 15.19 -9.46 -11.28
C VAL A 823 14.83 -10.06 -9.94
N LYS A 824 13.79 -9.54 -9.26
CA LYS A 824 13.30 -10.10 -8.00
C LYS A 824 12.92 -11.58 -8.16
N LEU A 825 12.26 -11.93 -9.27
CA LEU A 825 11.93 -13.34 -9.56
C LEU A 825 13.18 -14.17 -9.82
N TRP A 826 14.17 -13.65 -10.56
CA TRP A 826 15.45 -14.33 -10.78
C TRP A 826 16.21 -14.57 -9.47
N TRP A 827 16.30 -13.54 -8.62
CA TRP A 827 16.88 -13.63 -7.28
C TRP A 827 16.22 -14.73 -6.45
N ARG A 828 14.88 -14.75 -6.37
CA ARG A 828 14.14 -15.78 -5.63
C ARG A 828 14.29 -17.18 -6.24
N PHE A 829 14.36 -17.26 -7.56
CA PHE A 829 14.62 -18.50 -8.27
C PHE A 829 16.01 -19.05 -7.96
N ARG A 830 17.05 -18.20 -7.96
CA ARG A 830 18.42 -18.61 -7.62
C ARG A 830 18.59 -19.02 -6.16
N LEU A 831 17.93 -18.34 -5.23
CA LEU A 831 17.90 -18.75 -3.81
C LEU A 831 17.31 -20.16 -3.60
N GLY A 832 16.34 -20.58 -4.42
CA GLY A 832 15.78 -21.94 -4.34
C GLY A 832 14.92 -22.23 -3.10
N GLU A 833 14.66 -21.25 -2.23
CA GLU A 833 13.96 -21.47 -0.95
C GLU A 833 12.45 -21.73 -1.11
N SER A 834 11.81 -21.11 -2.10
CA SER A 834 10.35 -21.15 -2.25
C SER A 834 9.86 -22.36 -3.03
N VAL A 835 8.60 -22.78 -2.79
CA VAL A 835 7.97 -23.90 -3.52
C VAL A 835 7.95 -23.67 -5.02
N TRP A 836 7.75 -22.42 -5.45
CA TRP A 836 7.82 -22.05 -6.86
C TRP A 836 9.24 -22.22 -7.41
N ALA A 837 10.26 -21.73 -6.70
CA ALA A 837 11.65 -21.86 -7.14
C ALA A 837 12.05 -23.33 -7.29
N LYS A 838 11.75 -24.17 -6.28
CA LYS A 838 12.00 -25.62 -6.31
C LYS A 838 11.33 -26.30 -7.50
N PHE A 839 10.05 -25.99 -7.75
CA PHE A 839 9.33 -26.49 -8.92
C PHE A 839 10.00 -26.10 -10.24
N MET A 840 10.43 -24.84 -10.37
CA MET A 840 11.10 -24.34 -11.57
C MET A 840 12.46 -25.00 -11.79
N HIS A 841 13.23 -25.25 -10.72
CA HIS A 841 14.51 -25.98 -10.78
C HIS A 841 14.32 -27.40 -11.33
N VAL A 842 13.37 -28.16 -10.79
CA VAL A 842 13.06 -29.52 -11.28
C VAL A 842 12.61 -29.48 -12.75
N LYS A 843 11.75 -28.52 -13.12
CA LYS A 843 11.17 -28.43 -14.45
C LYS A 843 12.17 -28.00 -15.54
N TYR A 844 13.02 -27.01 -15.23
CA TYR A 844 13.83 -26.30 -16.24
C TYR A 844 15.34 -26.50 -16.10
N ILE A 845 15.87 -26.71 -14.90
CA ILE A 845 17.33 -26.74 -14.67
C ILE A 845 17.90 -28.13 -14.85
N LYS A 846 17.25 -29.18 -14.35
CA LYS A 846 17.63 -30.60 -14.59
C LYS A 846 19.13 -30.91 -14.39
N GLY A 847 19.77 -30.28 -13.41
CA GLY A 847 21.17 -30.54 -13.04
C GLY A 847 22.23 -29.71 -13.76
N VAL A 848 21.87 -28.78 -14.66
CA VAL A 848 22.84 -27.78 -15.18
C VAL A 848 22.87 -26.51 -14.32
N HIS A 849 23.85 -25.64 -14.51
CA HIS A 849 23.86 -24.36 -13.80
C HIS A 849 22.70 -23.45 -14.28
N PRO A 850 21.98 -22.74 -13.38
CA PRO A 850 20.87 -21.88 -13.77
C PRO A 850 21.19 -20.79 -14.81
N ALA A 851 22.44 -20.32 -14.85
CA ALA A 851 22.88 -19.35 -15.85
C ALA A 851 22.86 -19.92 -17.29
N GLU A 852 22.95 -21.23 -17.46
CA GLU A 852 23.11 -21.91 -18.76
C GLU A 852 21.86 -22.64 -19.24
N ALA A 853 20.92 -22.91 -18.33
CA ALA A 853 19.73 -23.66 -18.67
C ALA A 853 19.01 -23.10 -19.90
N SER A 854 18.77 -23.99 -20.86
CA SER A 854 18.08 -23.73 -22.12
C SER A 854 17.05 -24.83 -22.32
N VAL A 855 15.86 -24.43 -22.77
CA VAL A 855 14.73 -25.35 -22.98
C VAL A 855 14.01 -25.02 -24.28
N GLU A 856 13.61 -26.05 -25.01
CA GLU A 856 12.90 -25.90 -26.28
C GLU A 856 11.49 -25.32 -26.10
N GLN A 857 10.76 -25.78 -25.07
CA GLN A 857 9.39 -25.34 -24.79
C GLN A 857 9.32 -24.50 -23.51
N ALA A 858 9.47 -23.19 -23.67
CA ALA A 858 9.48 -22.22 -22.58
C ALA A 858 8.12 -21.54 -22.33
N THR A 859 7.66 -21.57 -21.09
CA THR A 859 6.50 -20.78 -20.64
C THR A 859 6.82 -19.28 -20.67
N GLY A 860 5.77 -18.46 -20.53
CA GLY A 860 5.94 -17.00 -20.44
C GLY A 860 6.79 -16.57 -19.25
N THR A 861 6.67 -17.28 -18.12
CA THR A 861 7.43 -17.05 -16.89
C THR A 861 8.91 -17.37 -17.10
N TRP A 862 9.24 -18.55 -17.67
CA TRP A 862 10.63 -18.89 -17.95
C TRP A 862 11.30 -17.91 -18.92
N ARG A 863 10.59 -17.52 -19.99
CA ARG A 863 11.10 -16.49 -20.93
C ARG A 863 11.35 -15.14 -20.26
N ARG A 864 10.54 -14.77 -19.26
CA ARG A 864 10.73 -13.55 -18.47
C ARG A 864 12.01 -13.61 -17.63
N LEU A 865 12.32 -14.77 -17.05
CA LEU A 865 13.54 -15.02 -16.28
C LEU A 865 14.78 -14.99 -17.17
N VAL A 866 14.77 -15.76 -18.26
CA VAL A 866 15.89 -15.80 -19.21
C VAL A 866 16.22 -14.41 -19.78
N ALA A 867 15.21 -13.58 -20.04
CA ALA A 867 15.41 -12.22 -20.56
C ALA A 867 16.13 -11.26 -19.59
N ILE A 868 16.16 -11.55 -18.29
CA ILE A 868 16.82 -10.71 -17.27
C ILE A 868 18.08 -11.35 -16.66
N ARG A 869 18.27 -12.65 -16.90
CA ARG A 869 19.33 -13.51 -16.37
C ARG A 869 20.71 -12.86 -16.33
N HIS A 870 21.23 -12.44 -17.48
CA HIS A 870 22.58 -11.89 -17.59
C HIS A 870 22.80 -10.70 -16.64
N MET A 871 21.87 -9.74 -16.67
CA MET A 871 21.96 -8.56 -15.80
C MET A 871 21.82 -8.92 -14.32
N ALA A 872 20.96 -9.89 -13.98
CA ALA A 872 20.79 -10.33 -12.60
C ALA A 872 22.04 -11.06 -12.07
N GLU A 873 22.59 -12.01 -12.82
CA GLU A 873 23.81 -12.76 -12.46
C GLU A 873 25.01 -11.83 -12.29
N GLN A 874 25.17 -10.82 -13.15
CA GLN A 874 26.19 -9.76 -13.02
C GLN A 874 26.06 -8.91 -11.73
N ASN A 875 24.96 -9.03 -10.98
CA ASN A 875 24.75 -8.34 -9.71
C ASN A 875 24.59 -9.30 -8.51
N ILE A 876 24.66 -10.62 -8.75
CA ILE A 876 24.64 -11.68 -7.74
C ILE A 876 26.07 -12.15 -7.41
N ARG A 877 26.44 -12.14 -6.14
CA ARG A 877 27.68 -12.72 -5.64
C ARG A 877 27.38 -13.68 -4.49
N TRP A 878 28.25 -14.62 -4.20
CA TRP A 878 28.13 -15.54 -3.08
C TRP A 878 29.16 -15.23 -1.99
N SER A 879 28.68 -15.19 -0.75
CA SER A 879 29.51 -15.27 0.46
C SER A 879 29.50 -16.73 0.92
N LEU A 880 30.68 -17.32 1.03
CA LEU A 880 30.82 -18.74 1.33
C LEU A 880 30.47 -19.05 2.78
N GLY A 881 29.70 -20.12 2.96
CA GLY A 881 29.49 -20.85 4.20
C GLY A 881 29.95 -22.29 3.98
N GLU A 882 29.00 -23.22 3.89
CA GLU A 882 29.20 -24.64 3.60
C GLU A 882 29.78 -24.97 2.21
N GLY A 883 29.83 -24.01 1.27
CA GLY A 883 30.51 -24.16 -0.01
C GLY A 883 29.73 -24.91 -1.10
N LEU A 884 28.39 -24.98 -1.01
CA LEU A 884 27.47 -25.52 -2.03
C LEU A 884 27.23 -24.52 -3.18
N VAL A 885 28.31 -23.90 -3.65
CA VAL A 885 28.35 -22.88 -4.72
C VAL A 885 29.14 -23.46 -5.91
N ASP A 886 28.76 -23.15 -7.14
CA ASP A 886 29.50 -23.64 -8.32
C ASP A 886 30.89 -22.97 -8.39
N PHE A 887 31.94 -23.79 -8.44
CA PHE A 887 33.32 -23.30 -8.39
C PHE A 887 33.65 -22.36 -9.56
N TRP A 888 33.17 -22.66 -10.76
CA TRP A 888 33.56 -21.95 -11.98
C TRP A 888 32.61 -20.81 -12.35
N LYS A 889 31.30 -21.04 -12.19
CA LYS A 889 30.24 -20.22 -12.79
C LYS A 889 29.66 -19.20 -11.84
N ASP A 890 29.72 -19.46 -10.54
CA ASP A 890 29.28 -18.51 -9.53
C ASP A 890 30.40 -17.53 -9.19
N ARG A 891 30.01 -16.30 -8.83
CA ARG A 891 30.94 -15.26 -8.40
C ARG A 891 31.12 -15.32 -6.91
N TRP A 892 32.24 -15.86 -6.46
CA TRP A 892 32.58 -15.95 -5.04
C TRP A 892 33.99 -15.40 -4.75
N VAL A 893 34.95 -15.50 -5.69
CA VAL A 893 36.32 -14.94 -5.57
C VAL A 893 36.47 -13.53 -6.14
N PHE A 894 36.15 -13.33 -7.43
CA PHE A 894 36.37 -12.07 -8.14
C PHE A 894 35.05 -11.39 -8.55
N HIS A 895 35.15 -10.24 -9.21
CA HIS A 895 34.01 -9.55 -9.82
C HIS A 895 33.37 -10.31 -10.99
N GLU A 896 34.14 -11.21 -11.60
CA GLU A 896 33.72 -12.11 -12.67
C GLU A 896 33.89 -13.58 -12.20
N PRO A 897 33.14 -14.55 -12.77
CA PRO A 897 33.28 -15.95 -12.39
C PRO A 897 34.66 -16.51 -12.76
N LEU A 898 35.16 -17.53 -12.04
CA LEU A 898 36.48 -18.11 -12.30
C LEU A 898 36.62 -18.66 -13.73
N GLU A 899 35.52 -19.09 -14.36
CA GLU A 899 35.55 -19.55 -15.75
C GLU A 899 35.99 -18.49 -16.76
N THR A 900 35.84 -17.21 -16.42
CA THR A 900 36.24 -16.07 -17.27
C THR A 900 37.66 -15.62 -17.00
N VAL A 901 38.15 -15.82 -15.76
CA VAL A 901 39.50 -15.44 -15.33
C VAL A 901 40.54 -16.51 -15.68
N VAL A 902 40.15 -17.79 -15.62
CA VAL A 902 41.03 -18.93 -15.86
C VAL A 902 40.89 -19.40 -17.31
N ASP A 903 41.95 -19.20 -18.08
CA ASP A 903 42.05 -19.67 -19.46
C ASP A 903 42.39 -21.16 -19.50
N ARG A 904 41.34 -21.99 -19.49
CA ARG A 904 41.40 -23.45 -19.67
C ARG A 904 40.25 -23.94 -20.54
N SER A 905 40.54 -24.93 -21.38
CA SER A 905 39.58 -25.57 -22.29
C SER A 905 38.61 -26.53 -21.60
N LEU A 906 39.06 -27.24 -20.55
CA LEU A 906 38.24 -28.16 -19.76
C LEU A 906 37.91 -27.55 -18.39
N LYS A 907 36.61 -27.34 -18.14
CA LYS A 907 36.05 -26.80 -16.89
C LYS A 907 34.94 -27.74 -16.39
N PRO A 908 35.29 -28.84 -15.70
CA PRO A 908 34.30 -29.76 -15.14
C PRO A 908 33.47 -29.08 -14.04
N HIS A 909 32.26 -29.58 -13.79
CA HIS A 909 31.42 -29.07 -12.71
C HIS A 909 32.03 -29.47 -11.36
N PHE A 910 32.32 -28.47 -10.53
CA PHE A 910 32.77 -28.64 -9.14
C PHE A 910 31.96 -27.74 -8.23
N ILE A 911 31.78 -28.17 -6.99
CA ILE A 911 31.33 -27.29 -5.90
C ILE A 911 32.52 -26.81 -5.08
N VAL A 912 32.42 -25.61 -4.50
CA VAL A 912 33.52 -24.98 -3.74
C VAL A 912 33.96 -25.84 -2.55
N SER A 913 33.03 -26.51 -1.88
CA SER A 913 33.32 -27.37 -0.72
C SER A 913 34.24 -28.54 -1.02
N GLU A 914 34.37 -28.97 -2.29
CA GLU A 914 35.35 -29.98 -2.69
C GLU A 914 36.81 -29.54 -2.54
N PHE A 915 37.04 -28.23 -2.37
CA PHE A 915 38.37 -27.62 -2.21
C PHE A 915 38.61 -27.11 -0.78
N ILE A 916 37.70 -27.38 0.15
CA ILE A 916 37.81 -26.98 1.56
C ILE A 916 37.94 -28.23 2.44
N THR A 917 38.94 -28.22 3.31
CA THR A 917 39.17 -29.23 4.35
C THR A 917 38.91 -28.63 5.73
N ARG A 918 38.95 -29.45 6.79
CA ARG A 918 38.81 -28.95 8.17
C ARG A 918 39.94 -28.00 8.58
N ASP A 919 41.10 -28.10 7.93
CA ASP A 919 42.28 -27.28 8.21
C ASP A 919 42.39 -26.06 7.26
N GLY A 920 41.36 -25.81 6.42
CA GLY A 920 41.30 -24.72 5.46
C GLY A 920 41.31 -25.21 4.00
N TRP A 921 41.72 -24.35 3.06
CA TRP A 921 41.72 -24.64 1.63
C TRP A 921 42.73 -25.73 1.24
N ASP A 922 42.31 -26.70 0.40
CA ASP A 922 43.21 -27.70 -0.21
C ASP A 922 44.01 -27.08 -1.35
N GLU A 923 45.15 -26.48 -1.01
CA GLU A 923 46.03 -25.82 -1.99
C GLU A 923 46.56 -26.77 -3.06
N THR A 924 46.80 -28.04 -2.71
CA THR A 924 47.33 -29.03 -3.65
C THR A 924 46.31 -29.34 -4.73
N ARG A 925 45.04 -29.48 -4.33
CA ARG A 925 43.93 -29.67 -5.26
C ARG A 925 43.64 -28.41 -6.07
N LEU A 926 43.67 -27.22 -5.46
CA LEU A 926 43.48 -25.96 -6.18
C LEU A 926 44.56 -25.74 -7.25
N ALA A 927 45.82 -26.03 -6.95
CA ALA A 927 46.93 -25.89 -7.89
C ALA A 927 46.81 -26.75 -9.16
N GLN A 928 46.01 -27.83 -9.12
CA GLN A 928 45.73 -28.65 -10.30
C GLN A 928 44.79 -27.93 -11.29
N TRP A 929 44.01 -26.95 -10.83
CA TRP A 929 42.92 -26.34 -11.61
C TRP A 929 43.08 -24.84 -11.86
N VAL A 930 43.66 -24.09 -10.92
CA VAL A 930 43.78 -22.62 -11.00
C VAL A 930 45.23 -22.16 -10.78
N PRO A 931 45.64 -21.04 -11.41
CA PRO A 931 47.01 -20.52 -11.29
C PRO A 931 47.26 -19.92 -9.89
N GLY A 932 48.54 -19.82 -9.49
CA GLY A 932 48.95 -19.41 -8.15
C GLY A 932 48.35 -18.08 -7.66
N PHE A 933 48.18 -17.08 -8.53
CA PHE A 933 47.57 -15.80 -8.13
C PHE A 933 46.08 -15.95 -7.75
N VAL A 934 45.37 -16.89 -8.37
CA VAL A 934 43.98 -17.21 -8.03
C VAL A 934 43.92 -17.96 -6.70
N ILE A 935 44.87 -18.86 -6.44
CA ILE A 935 44.97 -19.56 -5.14
C ILE A 935 45.12 -18.55 -4.01
N GLN A 936 46.00 -17.55 -4.17
CA GLN A 936 46.16 -16.50 -3.15
C GLN A 936 44.86 -15.72 -2.93
N ALA A 937 44.17 -15.34 -4.01
CA ALA A 937 42.88 -14.67 -3.89
C ALA A 937 41.80 -15.54 -3.22
N ILE A 938 41.79 -16.86 -3.49
CA ILE A 938 40.87 -17.82 -2.84
C ILE A 938 41.15 -17.92 -1.34
N LYS A 939 42.42 -17.95 -0.93
CA LYS A 939 42.82 -17.99 0.48
C LYS A 939 42.34 -16.78 1.27
N ASP A 940 42.22 -15.63 0.60
CA ASP A 940 41.67 -14.41 1.19
C ASP A 940 40.12 -14.39 1.27
N VAL A 941 39.43 -15.37 0.68
CA VAL A 941 37.97 -15.49 0.78
C VAL A 941 37.60 -16.15 2.12
N PRO A 942 36.95 -15.42 3.02
CA PRO A 942 36.50 -16.00 4.28
C PRO A 942 35.29 -16.91 4.05
N HIS A 943 35.28 -18.01 4.78
CA HIS A 943 34.23 -18.99 4.80
C HIS A 943 33.97 -19.43 6.24
N ASP A 944 32.77 -19.92 6.50
CA ASP A 944 32.36 -20.49 7.79
C ASP A 944 31.50 -21.72 7.49
N LEU A 945 32.11 -22.90 7.60
CA LEU A 945 31.47 -24.17 7.23
C LEU A 945 30.25 -24.50 8.10
N ASP A 946 30.10 -23.86 9.25
CA ASP A 946 28.93 -24.03 10.13
C ASP A 946 27.74 -23.16 9.69
N ARG A 947 27.93 -22.30 8.69
CA ARG A 947 26.88 -21.44 8.12
C ARG A 947 26.51 -21.86 6.71
N LYS A 948 25.31 -21.49 6.28
CA LYS A 948 24.88 -21.66 4.89
C LYS A 948 25.53 -20.62 3.98
N ASP A 949 25.76 -21.01 2.73
CA ASP A 949 26.14 -20.04 1.70
C ASP A 949 25.07 -18.96 1.55
N MET A 950 25.53 -17.74 1.33
CA MET A 950 24.64 -16.61 1.19
C MET A 950 24.80 -15.89 -0.13
N MET A 951 23.67 -15.65 -0.78
CA MET A 951 23.62 -14.79 -1.95
C MET A 951 23.60 -13.31 -1.54
N VAL A 952 24.45 -12.51 -2.18
CA VAL A 952 24.67 -11.07 -1.95
C VAL A 952 24.28 -10.31 -3.21
N TRP A 953 23.35 -9.36 -3.06
CA TRP A 953 22.97 -8.40 -4.09
C TRP A 953 23.93 -7.22 -4.06
N VAL A 954 24.93 -7.24 -4.95
CA VAL A 954 26.05 -6.28 -4.98
C VAL A 954 25.61 -4.80 -5.00
N PRO A 955 24.52 -4.40 -5.70
CA PRO A 955 24.06 -3.01 -5.69
C PRO A 955 23.46 -2.52 -4.36
N SER A 956 23.26 -3.39 -3.37
CA SER A 956 22.77 -3.00 -2.05
C SER A 956 23.93 -2.87 -1.06
N PRO A 957 24.03 -1.76 -0.30
CA PRO A 957 25.05 -1.62 0.76
C PRO A 957 24.97 -2.73 1.82
N THR A 958 23.77 -3.26 2.08
CA THR A 958 23.52 -4.32 3.06
C THR A 958 23.58 -5.73 2.47
N GLY A 959 23.96 -5.87 1.20
CA GLY A 959 23.91 -7.14 0.47
C GLY A 959 22.50 -7.71 0.22
N GLY A 960 21.48 -7.20 0.90
CA GLY A 960 20.09 -7.65 0.75
C GLY A 960 19.45 -7.15 -0.55
N PHE A 961 18.72 -8.03 -1.23
CA PHE A 961 17.99 -7.66 -2.44
C PHE A 961 16.83 -6.70 -2.12
N THR A 962 16.74 -5.60 -2.88
CA THR A 962 15.54 -4.76 -2.87
C THR A 962 15.12 -4.45 -4.30
N VAL A 963 13.81 -4.30 -4.53
CA VAL A 963 13.30 -3.88 -5.84
C VAL A 963 13.79 -2.47 -6.18
N LYS A 964 14.02 -1.62 -5.17
CA LYS A 964 14.56 -0.27 -5.33
C LYS A 964 15.98 -0.29 -5.91
N SER A 965 16.88 -1.09 -5.34
CA SER A 965 18.26 -1.20 -5.85
C SER A 965 18.29 -1.86 -7.23
N ALA A 966 17.47 -2.89 -7.48
CA ALA A 966 17.33 -3.48 -8.81
C ALA A 966 16.79 -2.48 -9.85
N TRP A 967 15.80 -1.66 -9.49
CA TRP A 967 15.30 -0.58 -10.35
C TRP A 967 16.38 0.46 -10.66
N ASP A 968 17.19 0.83 -9.67
CA ASP A 968 18.22 1.86 -9.82
C ASP A 968 19.36 1.44 -10.77
N VAL A 969 19.64 0.13 -10.85
CA VAL A 969 20.56 -0.46 -11.84
C VAL A 969 19.96 -0.50 -13.24
N LEU A 970 18.65 -0.76 -13.35
CA LEU A 970 17.97 -1.02 -14.62
C LEU A 970 17.50 0.21 -15.39
N ARG A 971 17.24 1.30 -14.66
CA ARG A 971 16.67 2.52 -15.22
C ARG A 971 17.68 3.28 -16.07
N GLN A 972 17.15 4.16 -16.91
CA GLN A 972 17.97 5.22 -17.48
C GLN A 972 18.30 6.26 -16.40
N ARG A 973 19.56 6.72 -16.38
CA ARG A 973 20.03 7.77 -15.46
C ARG A 973 20.27 9.07 -16.22
N ARG A 974 20.07 10.20 -15.54
CA ARG A 974 20.51 11.54 -15.96
C ARG A 974 21.48 12.11 -14.94
N HIS A 975 22.19 13.16 -15.33
CA HIS A 975 23.01 13.92 -14.39
C HIS A 975 22.14 14.50 -13.28
N ARG A 976 22.64 14.39 -12.04
CA ARG A 976 22.00 15.02 -10.89
C ARG A 976 22.19 16.53 -10.97
N SER A 977 21.16 17.25 -10.56
CA SER A 977 21.11 18.70 -10.56
C SER A 977 20.82 19.18 -9.14
N VAL A 978 21.72 20.03 -8.64
CA VAL A 978 21.56 20.68 -7.33
C VAL A 978 20.28 21.51 -7.32
N VAL A 979 20.04 22.27 -8.41
CA VAL A 979 18.82 23.08 -8.58
C VAL A 979 17.59 22.21 -8.41
N ASP A 980 17.52 21.06 -9.08
CA ASP A 980 16.36 20.18 -9.00
C ASP A 980 16.18 19.56 -7.61
N SER A 981 17.28 19.29 -6.90
CA SER A 981 17.25 18.78 -5.53
C SER A 981 16.67 19.81 -4.55
N LEU A 982 16.91 21.10 -4.79
CA LEU A 982 16.43 22.21 -3.95
C LEU A 982 14.94 22.56 -4.17
N LEU A 983 14.31 22.09 -5.25
CA LEU A 983 12.91 22.40 -5.56
C LEU A 983 11.89 21.72 -4.66
N TRP A 984 12.27 20.64 -3.97
CA TRP A 984 11.36 19.76 -3.22
C TRP A 984 11.66 19.68 -1.71
N PRO A 985 11.83 20.82 -0.99
CA PRO A 985 12.08 20.78 0.45
C PRO A 985 10.80 20.40 1.20
N SER A 986 10.95 19.69 2.33
CA SER A 986 9.82 19.21 3.13
C SER A 986 8.95 20.31 3.74
N ILE A 987 9.44 21.55 3.78
CA ILE A 987 8.72 22.70 4.33
C ILE A 987 7.78 23.35 3.31
N LEU A 988 8.01 23.16 2.01
CA LEU A 988 7.18 23.76 0.97
C LEU A 988 6.00 22.83 0.62
N PRO A 989 4.76 23.36 0.49
CA PRO A 989 3.64 22.60 -0.04
C PRO A 989 3.93 22.09 -1.45
N ALA A 990 3.49 20.88 -1.79
CA ALA A 990 3.85 20.24 -3.06
C ALA A 990 3.36 21.03 -4.29
N LYS A 991 2.25 21.77 -4.18
CA LYS A 991 1.79 22.70 -5.24
C LYS A 991 2.83 23.78 -5.60
N MET A 992 3.58 24.28 -4.61
CA MET A 992 4.61 25.32 -4.81
C MET A 992 5.87 24.72 -5.42
N SER A 993 6.33 23.58 -4.90
CA SER A 993 7.44 22.82 -5.50
C SER A 993 7.16 22.44 -6.95
N PHE A 994 5.94 22.01 -7.26
CA PHE A 994 5.55 21.68 -8.63
C PHE A 994 5.54 22.91 -9.55
N PHE A 995 5.10 24.06 -9.06
CA PHE A 995 5.17 25.32 -9.82
C PHE A 995 6.63 25.72 -10.10
N ALA A 996 7.49 25.69 -9.08
CA ALA A 996 8.91 26.01 -9.23
C ALA A 996 9.62 25.05 -10.20
N TRP A 997 9.28 23.76 -10.15
CA TRP A 997 9.76 22.78 -11.13
C TRP A 997 9.30 23.10 -12.56
N ARG A 998 8.05 23.54 -12.76
CA ARG A 998 7.60 24.00 -14.08
C ARG A 998 8.33 25.25 -14.55
N LEU A 999 8.62 26.18 -13.65
CA LEU A 999 9.38 27.39 -13.96
C LEU A 999 10.78 27.04 -14.47
N VAL A 1000 11.54 26.22 -13.73
CA VAL A 1000 12.91 25.81 -14.10
C VAL A 1000 12.95 25.04 -15.43
N ARG A 1001 11.85 24.36 -15.81
CA ARG A 1001 11.75 23.59 -17.06
C ARG A 1001 11.14 24.35 -18.23
N ASN A 1002 10.83 25.63 -18.07
CA ASN A 1002 10.07 26.43 -19.04
C ASN A 1002 8.76 25.74 -19.48
N PHE A 1003 8.02 25.20 -18.52
CA PHE A 1003 6.72 24.53 -18.72
C PHE A 1003 5.53 25.42 -18.37
N LEU A 1004 5.73 26.74 -18.35
CA LEU A 1004 4.66 27.71 -18.12
C LEU A 1004 4.07 28.13 -19.47
N PRO A 1005 2.74 28.31 -19.56
CA PRO A 1005 2.05 28.71 -20.80
C PRO A 1005 2.20 30.21 -21.04
N LEU A 1006 3.43 30.71 -21.12
CA LEU A 1006 3.70 32.09 -21.51
C LEU A 1006 3.68 32.20 -23.03
N ASP A 1007 3.32 33.37 -23.57
CA ASP A 1007 3.11 33.55 -25.01
C ASP A 1007 4.31 33.07 -25.85
N VAL A 1008 5.54 33.41 -25.47
CA VAL A 1008 6.77 32.97 -26.17
C VAL A 1008 6.89 31.45 -26.14
N THR A 1009 6.68 30.83 -24.97
CA THR A 1009 6.76 29.37 -24.80
C THR A 1009 5.65 28.63 -25.56
N LEU A 1010 4.46 29.24 -25.70
CA LEU A 1010 3.37 28.72 -26.50
C LEU A 1010 3.68 28.81 -28.01
N ARG A 1011 4.31 29.92 -28.44
CA ARG A 1011 4.77 30.12 -29.82
C ARG A 1011 5.81 29.08 -30.24
N ASP A 1012 6.79 28.81 -29.39
CA ASP A 1012 7.81 27.76 -29.61
C ASP A 1012 7.20 26.36 -29.76
N ARG A 1013 5.98 26.15 -29.26
CA ARG A 1013 5.22 24.90 -29.38
C ARG A 1013 4.24 24.88 -30.55
N GLY A 1014 4.29 25.86 -31.43
CA GLY A 1014 3.52 25.93 -32.68
C GLY A 1014 2.16 26.61 -32.57
N LEU A 1015 1.88 27.34 -31.49
CA LEU A 1015 0.69 28.19 -31.39
C LEU A 1015 0.99 29.57 -31.97
N ILE A 1016 0.12 30.10 -32.82
CA ILE A 1016 0.30 31.43 -33.41
C ILE A 1016 -0.46 32.45 -32.56
N LEU A 1017 0.26 33.26 -31.80
CA LEU A 1017 -0.30 34.34 -30.98
C LEU A 1017 0.66 35.54 -30.84
N PRO A 1018 0.14 36.77 -30.72
CA PRO A 1018 0.92 37.93 -30.31
C PRO A 1018 1.44 37.72 -28.88
N SER A 1019 2.61 38.29 -28.56
CA SER A 1019 3.21 38.17 -27.22
C SER A 1019 3.44 39.53 -26.60
N TRP A 1020 2.76 39.85 -25.50
CA TRP A 1020 2.95 41.07 -24.74
C TRP A 1020 2.89 40.80 -23.24
N CYS A 1021 3.89 41.25 -22.49
CA CYS A 1021 3.90 41.08 -21.04
C CYS A 1021 2.78 41.90 -20.39
N GLY A 1022 1.84 41.24 -19.72
CA GLY A 1022 0.73 41.91 -19.01
C GLY A 1022 1.15 42.78 -17.81
N CYS A 1023 2.42 42.73 -17.37
CA CYS A 1023 2.90 43.56 -16.27
C CYS A 1023 3.43 44.93 -16.72
N CYS A 1024 4.02 45.02 -17.91
CA CYS A 1024 4.65 46.24 -18.41
C CYS A 1024 4.09 46.70 -19.76
N TYR A 1025 3.48 45.80 -20.53
CA TYR A 1025 2.99 46.01 -21.90
C TYR A 1025 4.06 46.47 -22.91
N LEU A 1026 5.35 46.31 -22.59
CA LEU A 1026 6.49 46.83 -23.38
C LEU A 1026 7.34 45.74 -24.03
N GLU A 1027 7.51 44.58 -23.39
CA GLU A 1027 8.28 43.46 -23.92
C GLU A 1027 7.40 42.22 -24.16
N GLU A 1028 7.94 41.23 -24.87
CA GLU A 1028 7.30 39.92 -25.01
C GLU A 1028 7.11 39.24 -23.65
N GLU A 1029 6.05 38.46 -23.51
CA GLU A 1029 5.77 37.64 -22.33
C GLU A 1029 6.72 36.42 -22.30
N ALA A 1030 7.99 36.67 -21.98
CA ALA A 1030 9.03 35.67 -21.83
C ALA A 1030 9.26 35.31 -20.35
N LEU A 1031 9.72 34.09 -20.10
CA LEU A 1031 9.91 33.57 -18.73
C LEU A 1031 10.84 34.43 -17.88
N LEU A 1032 11.99 34.82 -18.41
CA LEU A 1032 12.95 35.67 -17.69
C LEU A 1032 12.37 37.07 -17.45
N HIS A 1033 11.62 37.63 -18.40
CA HIS A 1033 10.96 38.92 -18.24
C HIS A 1033 9.94 38.88 -17.09
N VAL A 1034 9.03 37.91 -17.10
CA VAL A 1034 7.95 37.83 -16.11
C VAL A 1034 8.47 37.57 -14.68
N PHE A 1035 9.54 36.77 -14.52
CA PHE A 1035 9.98 36.30 -13.20
C PHE A 1035 11.30 36.89 -12.68
N LEU A 1036 12.10 37.57 -13.52
CA LEU A 1036 13.42 38.07 -13.13
C LEU A 1036 13.66 39.52 -13.55
N THR A 1037 13.50 39.86 -14.83
CA THR A 1037 13.98 41.15 -15.38
C THR A 1037 12.90 42.21 -15.54
N GLY A 1038 11.63 41.83 -15.52
CA GLY A 1038 10.51 42.76 -15.65
C GLY A 1038 10.37 43.67 -14.43
N PRO A 1039 9.71 44.83 -14.57
CA PRO A 1039 9.66 45.86 -13.54
C PRO A 1039 9.04 45.36 -12.22
N VAL A 1040 7.97 44.56 -12.32
CA VAL A 1040 7.31 43.96 -11.15
C VAL A 1040 8.22 42.93 -10.48
N ALA A 1041 8.85 42.05 -11.25
CA ALA A 1041 9.76 41.03 -10.73
C ALA A 1041 10.97 41.66 -10.01
N LEU A 1042 11.59 42.67 -10.62
CA LEU A 1042 12.70 43.41 -10.04
C LEU A 1042 12.33 44.05 -8.70
N GLU A 1043 11.13 44.63 -8.59
CA GLU A 1043 10.66 45.22 -7.33
C GLU A 1043 10.44 44.15 -6.24
N VAL A 1044 9.83 43.01 -6.59
CA VAL A 1044 9.68 41.88 -5.66
C VAL A 1044 11.05 41.41 -5.18
N TRP A 1045 11.96 41.16 -6.11
CA TRP A 1045 13.31 40.71 -5.79
C TRP A 1045 14.11 41.73 -4.98
N ARG A 1046 13.96 43.04 -5.24
CA ARG A 1046 14.57 44.12 -4.45
C ARG A 1046 14.11 44.09 -3.00
N ARG A 1047 12.82 43.84 -2.74
CA ARG A 1047 12.29 43.74 -1.38
C ARG A 1047 12.79 42.48 -0.66
N VAL A 1048 12.82 41.36 -1.37
CA VAL A 1048 13.32 40.09 -0.81
C VAL A 1048 14.82 40.22 -0.51
N SER A 1049 15.60 40.73 -1.47
CA SER A 1049 17.03 40.90 -1.35
C SER A 1049 17.40 41.87 -0.22
N GLY A 1050 16.66 42.96 -0.06
CA GLY A 1050 16.80 43.88 1.07
C GLY A 1050 16.45 43.26 2.44
N ARG A 1051 15.50 42.33 2.49
CA ARG A 1051 15.08 41.67 3.74
C ARG A 1051 15.99 40.52 4.16
N PHE A 1052 16.63 39.86 3.20
CA PHE A 1052 17.48 38.68 3.43
C PHE A 1052 18.98 38.93 3.18
N GLY A 1053 19.36 40.15 2.78
CA GLY A 1053 20.76 40.58 2.68
C GLY A 1053 21.54 40.02 1.49
N PHE A 1054 20.88 39.74 0.36
CA PHE A 1054 21.56 39.32 -0.88
C PHE A 1054 21.44 40.39 -1.99
N GLN A 1055 22.25 40.29 -3.05
CA GLN A 1055 22.13 41.15 -4.24
C GLN A 1055 21.95 40.28 -5.49
N LEU A 1056 20.98 40.60 -6.36
CA LEU A 1056 20.93 40.01 -7.70
C LEU A 1056 21.95 40.69 -8.60
N ARG A 1057 22.93 39.94 -9.10
CA ARG A 1057 23.88 40.41 -10.12
C ARG A 1057 23.73 39.59 -11.40
N ASN A 1058 23.78 40.27 -12.55
CA ASN A 1058 23.92 39.69 -13.90
C ASN A 1058 22.87 38.63 -14.34
N CYS A 1059 21.58 38.93 -14.25
CA CYS A 1059 20.53 38.03 -14.78
C CYS A 1059 20.42 38.00 -16.32
N SER A 1060 21.03 38.95 -17.04
CA SER A 1060 20.96 39.06 -18.50
C SER A 1060 21.93 38.15 -19.27
N ARG A 1061 22.98 37.60 -18.62
CA ARG A 1061 23.97 36.69 -19.25
C ARG A 1061 23.70 35.19 -19.08
N MET A 1062 22.71 34.80 -18.26
CA MET A 1062 22.36 33.38 -18.03
C MET A 1062 21.71 32.68 -19.24
N ALA A 1063 21.57 33.36 -20.38
CA ALA A 1063 21.01 32.81 -21.62
C ALA A 1063 21.97 31.88 -22.39
N SER A 1064 23.22 31.71 -21.95
CA SER A 1064 24.21 30.88 -22.68
C SER A 1064 24.88 29.76 -21.89
N GLU A 1065 24.86 29.75 -20.55
CA GLU A 1065 25.51 28.68 -19.77
C GLU A 1065 24.71 28.33 -18.51
N SER A 1066 24.23 27.08 -18.47
CA SER A 1066 23.64 26.46 -17.28
C SER A 1066 24.76 25.96 -16.36
N GLY A 1067 25.34 26.88 -15.58
CA GLY A 1067 26.33 26.61 -14.53
C GLY A 1067 25.82 26.98 -13.14
N ALA A 1068 26.20 26.19 -12.15
CA ALA A 1068 25.67 26.14 -10.78
C ALA A 1068 25.74 27.46 -9.98
N LEU A 1069 24.76 27.67 -9.09
CA LEU A 1069 24.81 28.67 -8.01
C LEU A 1069 24.59 27.95 -6.67
N SER A 1070 25.56 28.06 -5.77
CA SER A 1070 25.56 27.49 -4.41
C SER A 1070 25.06 28.50 -3.38
N GLY A 1071 24.31 28.02 -2.38
CA GLY A 1071 23.78 28.83 -1.29
C GLY A 1071 23.69 28.01 0.00
N HIS A 1072 24.23 28.58 1.08
CA HIS A 1072 24.49 27.95 2.38
C HIS A 1072 23.24 27.70 3.25
N ALA A 1073 23.30 26.67 4.11
CA ALA A 1073 22.39 26.48 5.23
C ALA A 1073 23.16 26.06 6.50
N MET A 1074 22.95 26.81 7.59
CA MET A 1074 23.47 26.53 8.94
C MET A 1074 22.35 25.95 9.83
N ARG A 1075 22.66 24.91 10.62
CA ARG A 1075 21.96 24.55 11.86
C ARG A 1075 22.95 23.96 12.85
N GLY A 1076 23.01 24.51 14.07
CA GLY A 1076 23.73 23.93 15.20
C GLY A 1076 22.80 23.62 16.38
N ARG A 1077 23.08 22.52 17.08
CA ARG A 1077 22.70 22.33 18.49
C ARG A 1077 23.72 21.45 19.23
N GLN A 1078 23.82 21.75 20.53
CA GLN A 1078 24.79 21.30 21.54
C GLN A 1078 24.96 19.78 21.67
N ASN A 1079 26.16 19.34 22.06
CA ASN A 1079 26.34 18.04 22.71
C ASN A 1079 27.43 18.01 23.79
N THR A 1080 27.22 17.07 24.70
CA THR A 1080 27.76 16.87 26.05
C THR A 1080 29.11 16.14 26.11
N SER A 1081 29.89 16.47 27.14
CA SER A 1081 31.19 15.90 27.53
C SER A 1081 31.15 14.44 27.99
N ARG A 1082 31.95 13.56 27.35
CA ARG A 1082 32.61 12.36 27.90
C ARG A 1082 33.59 11.80 26.85
N GLY A 1083 34.82 11.44 27.25
CA GLY A 1083 35.92 11.11 26.34
C GLY A 1083 35.72 9.85 25.51
N GLY A 1084 36.11 9.90 24.24
CA GLY A 1084 36.00 8.80 23.26
C GLY A 1084 37.15 8.76 22.24
N LEU A 1085 37.28 7.61 21.57
CA LEU A 1085 38.16 7.38 20.41
C LEU A 1085 37.52 7.92 19.14
N PHE A 1086 38.34 8.43 18.21
CA PHE A 1086 37.89 9.03 16.96
C PHE A 1086 38.49 8.27 15.75
N PHE A 1087 37.65 7.79 14.83
CA PHE A 1087 38.04 7.09 13.61
C PHE A 1087 37.38 7.67 12.36
N GLY A 1088 38.18 7.91 11.32
CA GLY A 1088 37.75 8.02 9.92
C GLY A 1088 37.64 9.43 9.35
N SER A 1089 38.27 9.68 8.20
CA SER A 1089 37.74 10.57 7.17
C SER A 1089 38.39 10.27 5.82
N ALA A 1090 37.66 10.49 4.73
CA ALA A 1090 38.15 10.32 3.37
C ALA A 1090 38.17 11.67 2.61
N TRP A 1091 39.16 11.83 1.72
CA TRP A 1091 39.33 12.95 0.79
C TRP A 1091 39.33 12.42 -0.66
N GLU A 1092 38.79 13.18 -1.61
CA GLU A 1092 38.53 12.72 -2.98
C GLU A 1092 39.81 12.37 -3.76
N GLY A 1093 39.77 11.24 -4.49
CA GLY A 1093 40.82 10.78 -5.42
C GLY A 1093 41.73 9.68 -4.88
N ARG A 1094 42.07 9.68 -3.58
CA ARG A 1094 42.78 8.59 -2.89
C ARG A 1094 42.27 8.46 -1.45
N ALA A 1095 41.64 7.34 -1.13
CA ALA A 1095 41.18 7.05 0.22
C ALA A 1095 42.37 6.92 1.18
N SER A 1096 42.31 7.69 2.26
CA SER A 1096 43.19 7.60 3.42
C SER A 1096 42.33 7.60 4.67
N GLY A 1097 42.90 7.23 5.82
CA GLY A 1097 42.20 7.26 7.09
C GLY A 1097 43.12 7.67 8.23
N GLY A 1098 42.56 8.47 9.13
CA GLY A 1098 43.19 8.87 10.38
C GLY A 1098 42.41 8.34 11.57
N GLY A 1099 43.12 8.12 12.67
CA GLY A 1099 42.50 7.79 13.95
C GLY A 1099 43.42 8.09 15.11
N LEU A 1100 42.85 8.18 16.31
CA LEU A 1100 43.61 8.44 17.52
C LEU A 1100 42.97 7.82 18.75
N LEU A 1101 43.82 7.47 19.72
CA LEU A 1101 43.47 6.93 21.01
C LEU A 1101 43.88 7.91 22.12
N ARG A 1102 43.01 8.11 23.11
CA ARG A 1102 43.26 8.98 24.27
C ARG A 1102 42.90 8.30 25.58
N ASP A 1103 43.47 8.78 26.67
CA ASP A 1103 43.10 8.38 28.03
C ASP A 1103 41.85 9.16 28.54
N SER A 1104 41.39 8.83 29.76
CA SER A 1104 40.23 9.47 30.40
C SER A 1104 40.43 10.96 30.70
N GLN A 1105 41.67 11.46 30.64
CA GLN A 1105 42.02 12.88 30.80
C GLN A 1105 42.15 13.60 29.45
N GLY A 1106 41.84 12.92 28.34
CA GLY A 1106 41.93 13.48 26.99
C GLY A 1106 43.37 13.58 26.47
N ARG A 1107 44.34 12.93 27.11
CA ARG A 1107 45.74 12.90 26.65
C ARG A 1107 45.93 11.84 25.58
N LEU A 1108 46.67 12.17 24.52
CA LEU A 1108 46.96 11.26 23.41
C LEU A 1108 47.79 10.06 23.91
N ILE A 1109 47.32 8.85 23.61
CA ILE A 1109 48.09 7.60 23.77
C ILE A 1109 48.83 7.29 22.47
N PHE A 1110 48.12 7.30 21.33
CA PHE A 1110 48.73 7.29 20.00
C PHE A 1110 47.76 7.83 18.96
N ALA A 1111 48.27 8.21 17.79
CA ALA A 1111 47.49 8.54 16.60
C ALA A 1111 48.07 7.84 15.38
N PHE A 1112 47.29 7.68 14.32
CA PHE A 1112 47.78 7.08 13.09
C PHE A 1112 47.20 7.73 11.85
N TYR A 1113 47.93 7.59 10.75
CA TYR A 1113 47.51 7.87 9.39
C TYR A 1113 47.82 6.65 8.52
N LYS A 1114 46.92 6.30 7.60
CA LYS A 1114 47.14 5.24 6.61
C LYS A 1114 46.47 5.55 5.28
N GLU A 1115 47.20 5.35 4.19
CA GLU A 1115 46.68 5.42 2.83
C GLU A 1115 46.10 4.04 2.39
N PHE A 1116 44.94 4.06 1.73
CA PHE A 1116 44.19 2.87 1.30
C PHE A 1116 43.95 2.78 -0.21
N GLY A 1117 44.42 3.74 -1.01
CA GLY A 1117 44.26 3.76 -2.47
C GLY A 1117 42.84 4.16 -2.93
N GLU A 1118 42.38 3.68 -4.08
CA GLU A 1118 41.00 3.94 -4.54
C GLU A 1118 40.00 3.02 -3.82
N GLN A 1119 39.22 3.58 -2.89
CA GLN A 1119 38.18 2.86 -2.13
C GLN A 1119 36.91 3.71 -2.04
N ASP A 1120 35.76 3.07 -1.80
CA ASP A 1120 34.57 3.83 -1.42
C ASP A 1120 34.68 4.39 0.01
N VAL A 1121 33.88 5.43 0.32
CA VAL A 1121 33.99 6.15 1.60
C VAL A 1121 33.80 5.22 2.80
N LEU A 1122 32.86 4.27 2.71
CA LEU A 1122 32.54 3.35 3.80
C LEU A 1122 33.62 2.26 3.97
N GLU A 1123 34.22 1.81 2.88
CA GLU A 1123 35.37 0.92 2.85
C GLU A 1123 36.60 1.58 3.48
N ALA A 1124 36.88 2.85 3.14
CA ALA A 1124 37.96 3.62 3.73
C ALA A 1124 37.79 3.79 5.25
N GLU A 1125 36.60 4.18 5.70
CA GLU A 1125 36.27 4.32 7.14
C GLU A 1125 36.44 2.99 7.89
N SER A 1126 36.03 1.87 7.26
CA SER A 1126 36.14 0.55 7.86
C SER A 1126 37.59 0.06 7.92
N LEU A 1127 38.37 0.29 6.87
CA LEU A 1127 39.80 -0.04 6.86
C LEU A 1127 40.58 0.79 7.88
N ALA A 1128 40.22 2.06 8.08
CA ALA A 1128 40.79 2.91 9.12
C ALA A 1128 40.50 2.35 10.52
N LEU A 1129 39.25 1.97 10.80
CA LEU A 1129 38.87 1.34 12.06
C LEU A 1129 39.61 0.01 12.28
N LEU A 1130 39.66 -0.86 11.26
CA LEU A 1130 40.36 -2.14 11.35
C LEU A 1130 41.85 -1.92 11.68
N PHE A 1131 42.51 -1.01 10.99
CA PHE A 1131 43.92 -0.73 11.24
C PHE A 1131 44.15 -0.21 12.67
N GLY A 1132 43.33 0.72 13.14
CA GLY A 1132 43.43 1.22 14.51
C GLY A 1132 43.23 0.14 15.57
N LEU A 1133 42.27 -0.77 15.36
CA LEU A 1133 42.05 -1.92 16.23
C LEU A 1133 43.23 -2.91 16.22
N GLN A 1134 43.84 -3.13 15.06
CA GLN A 1134 45.05 -3.96 14.94
C GLN A 1134 46.23 -3.35 15.71
N VAL A 1135 46.42 -2.03 15.65
CA VAL A 1135 47.46 -1.34 16.42
C VAL A 1135 47.18 -1.45 17.92
N CYS A 1136 45.92 -1.34 18.36
CA CYS A 1136 45.53 -1.58 19.75
C CYS A 1136 45.85 -3.02 20.20
N ALA A 1137 45.48 -4.02 19.39
CA ALA A 1137 45.71 -5.43 19.69
C ALA A 1137 47.22 -5.75 19.77
N GLN A 1138 48.03 -5.24 18.84
CA GLN A 1138 49.49 -5.40 18.85
C GLN A 1138 50.16 -4.78 20.08
N ARG A 1139 49.57 -3.71 20.64
CA ARG A 1139 50.08 -3.00 21.81
C ARG A 1139 49.49 -3.49 23.14
N GLY A 1140 48.60 -4.49 23.10
CA GLY A 1140 47.90 -4.99 24.28
C GLY A 1140 46.97 -3.95 24.94
N ILE A 1141 46.46 -2.99 24.17
CA ILE A 1141 45.59 -1.92 24.67
C ILE A 1141 44.13 -2.24 24.32
N CYS A 1142 43.27 -2.32 25.34
CA CYS A 1142 41.84 -2.57 25.17
C CYS A 1142 41.04 -1.26 25.33
N PRO A 1143 40.52 -0.65 24.25
CA PRO A 1143 39.71 0.56 24.34
C PRO A 1143 38.36 0.28 25.02
N SER A 1144 37.81 1.24 25.77
CA SER A 1144 36.49 1.12 26.41
C SER A 1144 35.33 1.68 25.56
N LEU A 1145 35.61 2.66 24.69
CA LEU A 1145 34.64 3.31 23.81
C LEU A 1145 35.28 3.63 22.46
N ILE A 1146 34.67 3.18 21.37
CA ILE A 1146 35.10 3.38 19.98
C ILE A 1146 34.06 4.28 19.30
N GLU A 1147 34.46 5.46 18.84
CA GLU A 1147 33.56 6.36 18.10
C GLU A 1147 34.01 6.49 16.64
N VAL A 1148 33.04 6.35 15.75
CA VAL A 1148 33.19 6.45 14.29
C VAL A 1148 32.16 7.44 13.76
N ASP A 1149 32.54 8.26 12.77
CA ASP A 1149 31.63 9.24 12.16
C ASP A 1149 30.67 8.65 11.11
N SER A 1150 30.76 7.34 10.92
CA SER A 1150 29.94 6.58 10.00
C SER A 1150 28.81 5.86 10.71
N LYS A 1151 27.62 6.47 10.73
CA LYS A 1151 26.43 5.85 11.32
C LYS A 1151 26.13 4.50 10.67
N THR A 1152 26.40 4.38 9.36
CA THR A 1152 26.23 3.15 8.59
C THR A 1152 27.20 2.07 9.06
N LEU A 1153 28.48 2.39 9.30
CA LEU A 1153 29.45 1.43 9.84
C LEU A 1153 29.06 0.90 11.22
N VAL A 1154 28.65 1.78 12.14
CA VAL A 1154 28.18 1.38 13.48
C VAL A 1154 26.98 0.44 13.39
N GLN A 1155 26.01 0.77 12.54
CA GLN A 1155 24.85 -0.08 12.32
C GLN A 1155 25.25 -1.43 11.71
N LEU A 1156 26.18 -1.46 10.75
CA LEU A 1156 26.66 -2.71 10.16
C LEU A 1156 27.39 -3.58 11.19
N LEU A 1157 28.22 -3.01 12.06
CA LEU A 1157 28.92 -3.75 13.12
C LEU A 1157 27.95 -4.28 14.17
N ALA A 1158 26.98 -3.46 14.62
CA ALA A 1158 26.02 -3.82 15.66
C ALA A 1158 24.90 -4.78 15.20
N SER A 1159 24.48 -4.71 13.92
CA SER A 1159 23.32 -5.47 13.43
C SER A 1159 23.65 -6.89 12.95
N GLY A 1160 24.94 -7.24 12.83
CA GLY A 1160 25.36 -8.52 12.25
C GLY A 1160 25.06 -8.66 10.75
N VAL A 1161 24.51 -7.64 10.09
CA VAL A 1161 24.14 -7.64 8.67
C VAL A 1161 25.39 -7.76 7.79
N ILE A 1162 25.26 -8.48 6.66
CA ILE A 1162 26.35 -8.71 5.70
C ILE A 1162 26.54 -7.46 4.85
N ALA A 1163 27.72 -6.84 4.90
CA ALA A 1163 28.04 -5.71 4.03
C ALA A 1163 28.40 -6.17 2.60
N LYS A 1164 28.49 -5.20 1.68
CA LYS A 1164 29.06 -5.39 0.33
C LYS A 1164 30.47 -6.00 0.41
N TRP A 1165 30.94 -6.69 -0.63
CA TRP A 1165 32.34 -7.13 -0.74
C TRP A 1165 33.20 -6.03 -1.39
N PRO A 1166 34.46 -5.79 -0.95
CA PRO A 1166 35.23 -6.50 0.08
C PRO A 1166 34.93 -6.10 1.54
N LEU A 1167 34.08 -5.09 1.77
CA LEU A 1167 33.74 -4.56 3.10
C LEU A 1167 33.35 -5.64 4.12
N CYS A 1168 32.63 -6.70 3.73
CA CYS A 1168 32.29 -7.80 4.64
C CYS A 1168 33.50 -8.51 5.27
N ASN A 1169 34.63 -8.62 4.55
CA ASN A 1169 35.87 -9.20 5.07
C ASN A 1169 36.49 -8.30 6.13
N VAL A 1170 36.49 -6.99 5.86
CA VAL A 1170 36.98 -5.97 6.78
C VAL A 1170 36.13 -5.95 8.06
N LEU A 1171 34.80 -5.96 7.92
CA LEU A 1171 33.89 -5.99 9.08
C LEU A 1171 33.99 -7.27 9.90
N ARG A 1172 34.22 -8.44 9.28
CA ARG A 1172 34.44 -9.69 10.04
C ARG A 1172 35.72 -9.58 10.89
N LYS A 1173 36.83 -9.16 10.28
CA LYS A 1173 38.09 -8.92 11.00
C LYS A 1173 37.93 -7.91 12.14
N ILE A 1174 37.14 -6.85 11.93
CA ILE A 1174 36.82 -5.88 12.99
C ILE A 1174 36.05 -6.57 14.13
N ARG A 1175 35.00 -7.33 13.82
CA ARG A 1175 34.21 -8.05 14.84
C ARG A 1175 35.05 -9.05 15.61
N ASP A 1176 35.89 -9.83 14.94
CA ASP A 1176 36.77 -10.81 15.60
C ASP A 1176 37.74 -10.13 16.59
N ILE A 1177 38.27 -8.96 16.23
CA ILE A 1177 39.11 -8.17 17.15
C ILE A 1177 38.28 -7.56 18.29
N LEU A 1178 37.06 -7.10 17.99
CA LEU A 1178 36.15 -6.54 19.00
C LEU A 1178 35.62 -7.59 19.98
N ASP A 1179 35.44 -8.85 19.58
CA ASP A 1179 35.06 -9.93 20.50
C ASP A 1179 36.14 -10.17 21.58
N GLY A 1180 37.40 -9.82 21.28
CA GLY A 1180 38.50 -9.78 22.24
C GLY A 1180 38.57 -8.51 23.11
N PHE A 1181 37.75 -7.48 22.83
CA PHE A 1181 37.72 -6.21 23.56
C PHE A 1181 36.38 -5.98 24.26
N SER A 1182 36.40 -5.57 25.53
CA SER A 1182 35.18 -5.12 26.24
C SER A 1182 34.75 -3.69 25.85
N ALA A 1183 34.86 -3.33 24.56
CA ALA A 1183 34.63 -1.98 24.06
C ALA A 1183 33.18 -1.77 23.60
N SER A 1184 32.62 -0.59 23.88
CA SER A 1184 31.36 -0.15 23.24
C SER A 1184 31.65 0.64 21.96
N ILE A 1185 30.86 0.46 20.90
CA ILE A 1185 30.99 1.22 19.65
C ILE A 1185 29.80 2.18 19.48
N SER A 1186 30.08 3.46 19.19
CA SER A 1186 29.07 4.51 19.02
C SER A 1186 29.31 5.35 17.77
N HIS A 1187 28.26 6.02 17.30
CA HIS A 1187 28.36 7.00 16.22
C HIS A 1187 28.60 8.39 16.80
N VAL A 1188 29.56 9.12 16.24
CA VAL A 1188 29.83 10.52 16.54
C VAL A 1188 29.60 11.41 15.30
N PHE A 1189 29.24 12.67 15.48
CA PHE A 1189 29.13 13.58 14.33
C PHE A 1189 30.53 13.93 13.80
N ARG A 1190 30.67 14.10 12.48
CA ARG A 1190 31.96 14.35 11.82
C ARG A 1190 32.67 15.60 12.37
N GLU A 1191 31.92 16.61 12.80
CA GLU A 1191 32.45 17.83 13.44
C GLU A 1191 33.15 17.54 14.78
N ALA A 1192 32.67 16.53 15.52
CA ALA A 1192 33.32 16.04 16.72
C ALA A 1192 34.50 15.10 16.38
N ASN A 1193 34.47 14.41 15.23
CA ASN A 1193 35.58 13.60 14.71
C ASN A 1193 36.72 14.41 14.04
N SER A 1194 36.73 15.74 14.21
CA SER A 1194 37.59 16.68 13.48
C SER A 1194 39.10 16.39 13.57
N SER A 1195 39.56 15.81 14.69
CA SER A 1195 40.98 15.50 14.88
C SER A 1195 41.44 14.31 14.03
N ALA A 1196 40.61 13.28 13.91
CA ALA A 1196 40.86 12.16 12.99
C ALA A 1196 40.67 12.60 11.53
N ASP A 1197 39.69 13.48 11.28
CA ASP A 1197 39.40 14.01 9.94
C ASP A 1197 40.58 14.82 9.37
N ARG A 1198 41.07 15.78 10.16
CA ARG A 1198 42.27 16.56 9.80
C ARG A 1198 43.51 15.71 9.65
N LEU A 1199 43.65 14.64 10.43
CA LEU A 1199 44.80 13.74 10.34
C LEU A 1199 44.81 12.95 9.03
N ALA A 1200 43.64 12.51 8.53
CA ALA A 1200 43.55 11.89 7.21
C ALA A 1200 43.82 12.90 6.08
N ALA A 1201 43.39 14.16 6.25
CA ALA A 1201 43.59 15.23 5.27
C ALA A 1201 45.05 15.71 5.10
N VAL A 1202 45.98 15.34 5.99
CA VAL A 1202 47.39 15.78 5.90
C VAL A 1202 48.13 15.18 4.69
N GLY A 1203 47.63 14.07 4.12
CA GLY A 1203 48.18 13.53 2.87
C GLY A 1203 49.64 13.08 2.96
N ALA A 1204 50.07 12.53 4.11
CA ALA A 1204 51.49 12.21 4.38
C ALA A 1204 52.09 11.07 3.54
N GLY A 1205 51.27 10.33 2.78
CA GLY A 1205 51.67 9.17 1.98
C GLY A 1205 52.07 7.96 2.84
N GLY A 1206 51.61 6.75 2.49
CA GLY A 1206 51.99 5.51 3.20
C GLY A 1206 51.29 5.30 4.56
N THR A 1207 51.99 4.80 5.58
CA THR A 1207 51.44 4.48 6.91
C THR A 1207 52.32 5.07 8.01
N TRP A 1208 51.72 5.83 8.94
CA TRP A 1208 52.42 6.51 10.04
C TRP A 1208 51.67 6.28 11.37
N VAL A 1209 52.41 5.99 12.43
CA VAL A 1209 51.88 5.92 13.81
C VAL A 1209 52.67 6.90 14.67
N TYR A 1210 51.96 7.78 15.37
CA TYR A 1210 52.49 8.86 16.20
C TYR A 1210 52.25 8.50 17.68
N ASP A 1211 53.31 8.32 18.44
CA ASP A 1211 53.25 7.93 19.86
C ASP A 1211 53.15 9.14 20.79
N GLN A 1212 53.55 10.33 20.32
CA GLN A 1212 53.49 11.55 21.12
C GLN A 1212 52.90 12.74 20.36
N ALA A 1213 52.16 13.59 21.07
CA ALA A 1213 51.46 14.73 20.49
C ALA A 1213 52.38 15.74 19.78
N HIS A 1214 53.66 15.83 20.16
CA HIS A 1214 54.64 16.71 19.51
C HIS A 1214 55.04 16.24 18.10
N GLN A 1215 54.85 14.95 17.79
CA GLN A 1215 55.12 14.35 16.48
C GLN A 1215 54.00 14.64 15.47
N LEU A 1216 52.82 15.08 15.96
CA LEU A 1216 51.68 15.36 15.11
C LEU A 1216 51.82 16.69 14.35
N PRO A 1217 51.29 16.77 13.11
CA PRO A 1217 51.21 18.01 12.35
C PRO A 1217 50.56 19.15 13.16
N PRO A 1218 51.03 20.40 13.04
CA PRO A 1218 50.56 21.53 13.86
C PRO A 1218 49.03 21.71 13.87
N LEU A 1219 48.38 21.54 12.71
CA LEU A 1219 46.92 21.65 12.56
C LEU A 1219 46.13 20.55 13.28
N VAL A 1220 46.68 19.34 13.32
CA VAL A 1220 46.08 18.19 14.04
C VAL A 1220 46.28 18.39 15.55
N ARG A 1221 47.47 18.84 15.96
CA ARG A 1221 47.79 19.15 17.36
C ARG A 1221 46.88 20.23 17.94
N ALA A 1222 46.59 21.27 17.16
CA ALA A 1222 45.63 22.31 17.52
C ALA A 1222 44.20 21.72 17.66
N SER A 1223 43.79 20.83 16.75
CA SER A 1223 42.49 20.16 16.79
C SER A 1223 42.31 19.31 18.06
N ILE A 1224 43.33 18.51 18.41
CA ILE A 1224 43.32 17.66 19.61
C ILE A 1224 43.23 18.51 20.88
N ASN A 1225 43.96 19.63 20.93
CA ASN A 1225 43.91 20.55 22.08
C ASN A 1225 42.53 21.22 22.22
N LEU A 1226 41.89 21.62 21.12
CA LEU A 1226 40.53 22.19 21.15
C LEU A 1226 39.49 21.16 21.58
N ASP A 1227 39.61 19.95 21.06
CA ASP A 1227 38.73 18.83 21.38
C ASP A 1227 38.88 18.38 22.84
N SER A 1228 40.10 18.33 23.38
CA SER A 1228 40.36 18.08 24.82
C SER A 1228 39.74 19.13 25.75
N ARG A 1229 39.44 20.33 25.22
CA ARG A 1229 38.79 21.44 25.93
C ARG A 1229 37.28 21.51 25.69
N GLY A 1230 36.71 20.56 24.95
CA GLY A 1230 35.28 20.53 24.63
C GLY A 1230 34.83 21.64 23.67
N VAL A 1231 35.74 22.20 22.87
CA VAL A 1231 35.43 23.28 21.92
C VAL A 1231 34.98 22.67 20.59
N PRO A 1232 33.79 23.00 20.07
CA PRO A 1232 33.31 22.45 18.79
C PRO A 1232 34.18 22.89 17.61
N GLY A 1233 34.50 21.95 16.72
CA GLY A 1233 35.25 22.23 15.50
C GLY A 1233 34.43 23.07 14.51
N LEU A 1234 34.92 24.27 14.20
CA LEU A 1234 34.40 25.13 13.11
C LEU A 1234 35.17 24.81 11.83
N ARG A 1235 34.46 24.53 10.73
CA ARG A 1235 35.06 24.39 9.39
C ARG A 1235 34.85 25.68 8.61
N TRP A 1236 35.96 26.26 8.17
CA TRP A 1236 35.99 27.24 7.08
C TRP A 1236 36.40 26.45 5.83
N VAL A 1237 35.51 26.38 4.84
CA VAL A 1237 35.90 25.88 3.52
C VAL A 1237 36.44 27.09 2.78
N ILE A 1238 37.76 27.20 2.69
CA ILE A 1238 38.43 28.07 1.73
C ILE A 1238 38.71 27.15 0.54
N GLU A 1239 37.92 27.26 -0.51
CA GLU A 1239 38.25 26.65 -1.80
C GLU A 1239 39.11 27.68 -2.54
N GLU A 1240 40.39 27.35 -2.75
CA GLU A 1240 41.23 28.00 -3.77
C GLU A 1240 40.74 27.56 -5.16
N ASP A 1241 40.82 28.49 -6.11
CA ASP A 1241 40.16 28.59 -7.42
C ASP A 1241 40.09 27.35 -8.33
#